data_AF-Q1Z859-F1
#
_entry.id   AF-Q1Z859-F1
#
_cell.length_a   1.000
_cell.length_b   1.000
_cell.length_c   1.000
_cell.angle_alpha   90.00
_cell.angle_beta   90.00
_cell.angle_gamma   90.00
#
_symmetry.space_group_name_H-M   'P 1'
#
loop_
_entity.id
_entity.type
_entity.pdbx_description
1 polymer ?
#
loop_
_entity_poly.entity_id
_entity_poly.type
_entity_poly.pdbx_seq_one_letter_code
_entity_poly.pdbx_strand_id
1 'polypeptide(L)'
;MYPSQHDATECREQPHDGIYIDVPEGTLLWSLFRIPPDCPYISHAISLYQHFHHYCCVFEPEVNVYYQRQREQLALQLEALLPDELDECSSLPQDRRQLHAYLTHYPLFCSLLLIGNEDEMMQVFWLCLLVRIFRALGPDVYEAYLLFDKLRAAYPADVPFIDVGVLTHGSQHGLIQALNTHSFLAPLTPYVKNRIKRTRQFPYQGVNIHTATVVDNEDLTVTLNTACDKEGNEGESWITLTANQVLNDKAAKRKFSNQGRGIVRAIGRANKALPASQTVLTPSECRVFLTLTCPPLLEGKWLSITKAERKYWLLFWLNLLGHSSCDTPLHNRRSTTGNEPSPPYFSYEFDTREGCNVVLQLPADLVKGKQPEVGDKRYYTHQPSFSLSLPWPLQSLFNLVLRDVPSHQRHGTSLTKTLSISSEQYRKWLSMHIRAVKPLVPFHLTISALHRTFLHFSHGQVPDSTLGQLISQGCMQSYYINQEATASNQQIRRYWQVFLDEIGATKAFDSSRETHTSERLGMGSFHDQVGSALTLREELLPLILSAILMPLQHRPSSYLQLPSNHRQMWSERLTLYLHLRAAMTLALRPVEHPYPTLDHIAFQTGLLTVQDKRSHHHDERRVLVADPKLLQLLSQYQCWQQRLLPLSQSRALVGLNVFDGEQWQPLDQNIVKRLLNTYVGELDLGGLRHISASLWLKANQSHFAQTDLNVLMNHFQRGQSPIGLFSLLSLNQLAYHQQLRLKRVVARFEEYDEQAEAALDWLLGGRDA
;
A
#
# COMPACT_ATOMS: atom_id res chain seq x y z
N MET A 1 -23.65 -27.53 -4.46
CA MET A 1 -24.99 -28.01 -4.06
C MET A 1 -25.58 -26.97 -3.13
N TYR A 2 -26.74 -26.40 -3.51
CA TYR A 2 -27.62 -25.39 -2.87
C TYR A 2 -27.05 -24.32 -1.90
N PRO A 3 -27.33 -23.02 -2.14
CA PRO A 3 -27.11 -21.96 -1.16
C PRO A 3 -28.31 -21.84 -0.19
N SER A 4 -28.00 -21.60 1.08
CA SER A 4 -28.95 -21.07 2.05
C SER A 4 -29.29 -19.62 1.71
N GLN A 5 -30.59 -19.36 1.64
CA GLN A 5 -31.22 -18.06 1.46
C GLN A 5 -30.66 -17.01 2.44
N HIS A 6 -30.41 -15.80 1.95
CA HIS A 6 -30.61 -14.60 2.76
C HIS A 6 -31.18 -13.47 1.92
N ASP A 7 -32.30 -12.97 2.45
CA ASP A 7 -33.16 -11.93 1.94
C ASP A 7 -32.47 -10.56 1.77
N ALA A 8 -33.01 -9.85 0.78
CA ALA A 8 -32.72 -8.48 0.42
C ALA A 8 -33.02 -7.48 1.54
N THR A 9 -32.26 -6.38 1.57
CA THR A 9 -32.79 -5.00 1.52
C THR A 9 -31.63 -4.00 1.49
N GLU A 10 -31.28 -3.51 0.31
CA GLU A 10 -31.51 -2.11 -0.09
C GLU A 10 -31.00 -1.89 -1.52
N CYS A 11 -31.96 -1.54 -2.38
CA CYS A 11 -31.85 -1.40 -3.82
C CYS A 11 -30.77 -0.40 -4.26
N ARG A 12 -29.87 -0.87 -5.11
CA ARG A 12 -29.56 -0.14 -6.33
C ARG A 12 -30.30 -0.83 -7.46
N GLU A 13 -31.19 -0.09 -8.11
CA GLU A 13 -31.95 -0.54 -9.27
C GLU A 13 -30.99 -1.18 -10.28
N GLN A 14 -31.13 -2.50 -10.47
CA GLN A 14 -30.71 -3.13 -11.72
C GLN A 14 -31.50 -2.45 -12.85
N PRO A 15 -30.91 -2.23 -14.03
CA PRO A 15 -31.69 -1.80 -15.17
C PRO A 15 -32.81 -2.82 -15.37
N HIS A 16 -34.03 -2.32 -15.19
CA HIS A 16 -35.24 -3.10 -15.33
C HIS A 16 -35.35 -3.61 -16.76
N ASP A 17 -35.87 -4.84 -16.80
CA ASP A 17 -36.18 -5.66 -17.95
C ASP A 17 -34.93 -6.30 -18.57
N GLY A 18 -35.04 -7.60 -18.83
CA GLY A 18 -34.06 -8.49 -19.42
C GLY A 18 -34.57 -9.90 -19.21
N ILE A 19 -34.59 -10.76 -20.24
CA ILE A 19 -34.92 -12.18 -20.02
C ILE A 19 -33.70 -12.81 -19.35
N TYR A 20 -33.75 -12.99 -18.03
CA TYR A 20 -32.70 -13.63 -17.24
C TYR A 20 -33.05 -15.12 -17.07
N ILE A 21 -32.27 -16.00 -17.70
CA ILE A 21 -32.44 -17.46 -17.58
C ILE A 21 -31.78 -17.92 -16.27
N ASP A 22 -32.53 -18.65 -15.45
CA ASP A 22 -32.18 -18.95 -14.07
C ASP A 22 -31.42 -20.29 -13.92
N VAL A 23 -30.09 -20.32 -14.13
CA VAL A 23 -29.21 -21.47 -13.77
C VAL A 23 -27.75 -21.02 -13.49
N PRO A 24 -26.99 -21.65 -12.55
CA PRO A 24 -25.91 -21.01 -11.76
C PRO A 24 -24.49 -21.00 -12.36
N GLU A 25 -24.33 -21.03 -13.68
CA GLU A 25 -23.01 -20.89 -14.37
C GLU A 25 -22.92 -19.69 -15.34
N GLY A 26 -23.95 -18.85 -15.41
CA GLY A 26 -24.17 -17.89 -16.52
C GLY A 26 -23.44 -16.53 -16.48
N THR A 27 -22.68 -16.15 -15.46
CA THR A 27 -22.22 -14.74 -15.34
C THR A 27 -21.09 -14.32 -16.29
N LEU A 28 -20.35 -15.24 -16.90
CA LEU A 28 -19.24 -14.92 -17.81
C LEU A 28 -19.67 -14.71 -19.27
N LEU A 29 -20.66 -15.46 -19.75
CA LEU A 29 -21.11 -15.42 -21.15
C LEU A 29 -21.89 -14.13 -21.48
N TRP A 30 -22.75 -13.67 -20.57
CA TRP A 30 -23.55 -12.44 -20.76
C TRP A 30 -22.76 -11.14 -20.60
N SER A 31 -21.59 -11.19 -19.95
CA SER A 31 -20.68 -10.03 -19.97
C SER A 31 -20.16 -9.71 -21.38
N LEU A 32 -20.17 -10.69 -22.29
CA LEU A 32 -19.65 -10.58 -23.66
C LEU A 32 -20.72 -10.40 -24.74
N PHE A 33 -21.96 -10.86 -24.52
CA PHE A 33 -23.05 -10.87 -25.50
C PHE A 33 -24.37 -10.37 -24.91
N ARG A 34 -24.43 -9.07 -24.58
CA ARG A 34 -25.63 -8.45 -24.02
C ARG A 34 -26.71 -8.26 -25.09
N ILE A 35 -27.90 -8.82 -24.88
CA ILE A 35 -29.08 -8.66 -25.73
C ILE A 35 -30.06 -7.71 -25.03
N PRO A 36 -30.66 -6.73 -25.73
CA PRO A 36 -31.70 -5.90 -25.16
C PRO A 36 -32.91 -6.73 -24.70
N PRO A 37 -33.49 -6.39 -23.54
CA PRO A 37 -34.62 -7.09 -22.92
C PRO A 37 -35.86 -7.27 -23.78
N ASP A 38 -36.11 -6.22 -24.56
CA ASP A 38 -37.31 -5.88 -25.28
C ASP A 38 -37.01 -5.96 -26.79
N CYS A 39 -36.13 -6.91 -27.18
CA CYS A 39 -35.77 -7.10 -28.58
C CYS A 39 -36.87 -7.87 -29.35
N PRO A 40 -37.56 -7.24 -30.33
CA PRO A 40 -38.58 -7.91 -31.12
C PRO A 40 -38.01 -8.87 -32.19
N TYR A 41 -36.68 -8.94 -32.32
CA TYR A 41 -35.96 -9.72 -33.35
C TYR A 41 -35.12 -10.86 -32.76
N ILE A 42 -35.52 -11.39 -31.60
CA ILE A 42 -34.69 -12.32 -30.83
C ILE A 42 -34.27 -13.56 -31.63
N SER A 43 -35.17 -14.12 -32.44
CA SER A 43 -34.90 -15.29 -33.30
C SER A 43 -33.84 -15.01 -34.38
N HIS A 44 -33.89 -13.82 -35.00
CA HIS A 44 -32.91 -13.40 -36.00
C HIS A 44 -31.56 -13.04 -35.35
N ALA A 45 -31.60 -12.39 -34.17
CA ALA A 45 -30.41 -12.06 -33.40
C ALA A 45 -29.65 -13.33 -32.98
N ILE A 46 -30.35 -14.38 -32.52
CA ILE A 46 -29.77 -15.65 -32.10
C ILE A 46 -28.91 -16.27 -33.20
N SER A 47 -29.43 -16.38 -34.43
CA SER A 47 -28.69 -16.91 -35.58
C SER A 47 -27.41 -16.11 -35.86
N LEU A 48 -27.49 -14.78 -35.80
CA LEU A 48 -26.33 -13.90 -36.01
C LEU A 48 -25.29 -14.01 -34.90
N TYR A 49 -25.72 -14.21 -33.65
CA TYR A 49 -24.82 -14.48 -32.53
C TYR A 49 -24.12 -15.83 -32.66
N GLN A 50 -24.83 -16.88 -33.10
CA GLN A 50 -24.23 -18.18 -33.37
C GLN A 50 -23.16 -18.08 -34.47
N HIS A 51 -23.44 -17.34 -35.54
CA HIS A 51 -22.46 -17.08 -36.61
C HIS A 51 -21.27 -16.27 -36.12
N PHE A 52 -21.50 -15.16 -35.41
CA PHE A 52 -20.42 -14.34 -34.86
C PHE A 52 -19.54 -15.13 -33.88
N HIS A 53 -20.15 -15.93 -33.00
CA HIS A 53 -19.44 -16.79 -32.07
C HIS A 53 -18.66 -17.89 -32.79
N HIS A 54 -19.25 -18.51 -33.83
CA HIS A 54 -18.54 -19.47 -34.68
C HIS A 54 -17.24 -18.86 -35.23
N TYR A 55 -17.31 -17.65 -35.78
CA TYR A 55 -16.12 -16.94 -36.24
C TYR A 55 -15.18 -16.56 -35.09
N CYS A 56 -15.66 -16.23 -33.89
CA CYS A 56 -14.78 -16.03 -32.73
C CYS A 56 -13.96 -17.29 -32.40
N CYS A 57 -14.58 -18.47 -32.47
CA CYS A 57 -13.94 -19.76 -32.23
C CYS A 57 -12.95 -20.15 -33.34
N VAL A 58 -13.29 -19.90 -34.60
CA VAL A 58 -12.41 -20.19 -35.76
C VAL A 58 -11.07 -19.45 -35.66
N PHE A 59 -11.03 -18.32 -34.95
CA PHE A 59 -9.82 -17.52 -34.81
C PHE A 59 -9.00 -17.89 -33.53
N GLU A 60 -9.34 -18.97 -32.83
CA GLU A 60 -8.59 -19.58 -31.73
C GLU A 60 -7.89 -20.88 -32.20
N PRO A 61 -6.72 -21.26 -31.64
CA PRO A 61 -6.05 -22.51 -32.04
C PRO A 61 -6.89 -23.75 -31.68
N GLU A 62 -6.95 -24.72 -32.59
CA GLU A 62 -7.81 -25.94 -32.58
C GLU A 62 -7.74 -26.80 -31.30
N VAL A 63 -6.77 -26.60 -30.42
CA VAL A 63 -6.53 -27.44 -29.22
C VAL A 63 -7.27 -26.93 -27.97
N ASN A 64 -8.07 -25.88 -28.08
CA ASN A 64 -8.68 -25.24 -26.90
C ASN A 64 -10.06 -25.80 -26.52
N VAL A 65 -10.05 -26.86 -25.68
CA VAL A 65 -11.22 -27.56 -25.12
C VAL A 65 -12.23 -26.62 -24.44
N TYR A 66 -11.78 -25.45 -23.96
CA TYR A 66 -12.64 -24.42 -23.36
C TYR A 66 -13.63 -23.82 -24.38
N TYR A 67 -13.16 -23.47 -25.59
CA TYR A 67 -14.00 -22.86 -26.62
C TYR A 67 -14.97 -23.87 -27.25
N GLN A 68 -14.61 -25.15 -27.27
CA GLN A 68 -15.50 -26.22 -27.71
C GLN A 68 -16.67 -26.42 -26.73
N ARG A 69 -16.40 -26.44 -25.40
CA ARG A 69 -17.46 -26.48 -24.37
C ARG A 69 -18.31 -25.21 -24.36
N GLN A 70 -17.70 -24.05 -24.59
CA GLN A 70 -18.42 -22.78 -24.72
C GLN A 70 -19.37 -22.79 -25.92
N ARG A 71 -18.97 -23.40 -27.04
CA ARG A 71 -19.80 -23.56 -28.25
C ARG A 71 -21.00 -24.47 -28.01
N GLU A 72 -20.82 -25.58 -27.30
CA GLU A 72 -21.90 -26.51 -26.95
C GLU A 72 -22.90 -25.87 -25.97
N GLN A 73 -22.42 -25.17 -24.93
CA GLN A 73 -23.30 -24.49 -23.97
C GLN A 73 -24.04 -23.29 -24.58
N LEU A 74 -23.39 -22.47 -25.40
CA LEU A 74 -24.03 -21.33 -26.06
C LEU A 74 -25.07 -21.79 -27.09
N ALA A 75 -24.83 -22.88 -27.82
CA ALA A 75 -25.84 -23.47 -28.72
C ALA A 75 -27.08 -23.94 -27.96
N LEU A 76 -26.90 -24.72 -26.88
CA LEU A 76 -27.99 -25.22 -26.03
C LEU A 76 -28.79 -24.08 -25.36
N GLN A 77 -28.11 -23.01 -24.93
CA GLN A 77 -28.75 -21.86 -24.28
C GLN A 77 -29.49 -20.95 -25.25
N LEU A 78 -29.00 -20.82 -26.48
CA LEU A 78 -29.68 -20.07 -27.53
C LEU A 78 -30.89 -20.82 -28.10
N GLU A 79 -30.84 -22.15 -28.15
CA GLU A 79 -32.01 -22.99 -28.48
C GLU A 79 -33.13 -22.85 -27.44
N ALA A 80 -32.79 -22.69 -26.16
CA ALA A 80 -33.76 -22.46 -25.08
C ALA A 80 -34.42 -21.06 -25.08
N LEU A 81 -33.93 -20.13 -25.91
CA LEU A 81 -34.49 -18.77 -26.08
C LEU A 81 -35.45 -18.66 -27.26
N LEU A 82 -35.64 -19.72 -28.05
CA LEU A 82 -36.66 -19.78 -29.09
C LEU A 82 -38.04 -19.91 -28.42
N PRO A 83 -38.99 -18.98 -28.62
CA PRO A 83 -40.34 -19.12 -28.08
C PRO A 83 -41.01 -20.37 -28.67
N ASP A 84 -41.68 -21.17 -27.84
CA ASP A 84 -42.44 -22.34 -28.29
C ASP A 84 -43.67 -21.96 -29.15
N GLU A 85 -44.14 -20.71 -29.08
CA GLU A 85 -45.20 -20.17 -29.94
C GLU A 85 -44.82 -18.74 -30.39
N LEU A 86 -44.87 -18.51 -31.72
CA LEU A 86 -44.72 -17.20 -32.35
C LEU A 86 -45.94 -16.32 -32.03
N ASP A 87 -46.07 -15.86 -30.80
CA ASP A 87 -46.97 -14.75 -30.51
C ASP A 87 -46.37 -13.49 -31.12
N GLU A 88 -47.13 -12.84 -32.01
CA GLU A 88 -46.77 -11.60 -32.70
C GLU A 88 -46.38 -10.53 -31.66
N CYS A 89 -45.07 -10.42 -31.38
CA CYS A 89 -44.54 -9.40 -30.51
C CYS A 89 -44.66 -8.04 -31.21
N SER A 90 -45.76 -7.38 -30.89
CA SER A 90 -46.17 -6.08 -31.37
C SER A 90 -45.47 -4.98 -30.56
N SER A 91 -44.36 -4.46 -31.07
CA SER A 91 -44.11 -3.01 -31.19
C SER A 91 -42.68 -2.75 -31.68
N LEU A 92 -42.57 -2.08 -32.84
CA LEU A 92 -41.33 -1.41 -33.25
C LEU A 92 -40.92 -0.41 -32.15
N PRO A 93 -39.61 -0.19 -31.87
CA PRO A 93 -39.18 0.83 -30.93
C PRO A 93 -39.77 2.20 -31.32
N GLN A 94 -40.69 2.71 -30.49
CA GLN A 94 -41.51 3.88 -30.85
C GLN A 94 -40.80 5.23 -30.57
N ASP A 95 -39.66 5.24 -29.85
CA ASP A 95 -38.94 6.47 -29.50
C ASP A 95 -37.44 6.42 -29.89
N ARG A 96 -36.96 7.53 -30.48
CA ARG A 96 -35.56 7.79 -30.82
C ARG A 96 -34.63 7.69 -29.61
N ARG A 97 -35.14 7.93 -28.39
CA ARG A 97 -34.39 7.75 -27.14
C ARG A 97 -34.06 6.28 -26.85
N GLN A 98 -35.00 5.37 -27.09
CA GLN A 98 -34.81 3.93 -26.89
C GLN A 98 -33.79 3.37 -27.89
N LEU A 99 -33.86 3.79 -29.16
CA LEU A 99 -32.86 3.43 -30.18
C LEU A 99 -31.46 3.95 -29.83
N HIS A 100 -31.35 5.18 -29.31
CA HIS A 100 -30.08 5.73 -28.85
C HIS A 100 -29.53 4.97 -27.63
N ALA A 101 -30.40 4.56 -26.70
CA ALA A 101 -30.02 3.73 -25.55
C ALA A 101 -29.50 2.36 -26.01
N TYR A 102 -30.14 1.73 -27.00
CA TYR A 102 -29.66 0.46 -27.57
C TYR A 102 -28.28 0.61 -28.18
N LEU A 103 -28.08 1.64 -29.02
CA LEU A 103 -26.80 1.87 -29.70
C LEU A 103 -25.66 2.16 -28.72
N THR A 104 -25.93 2.80 -27.58
CA THR A 104 -24.91 3.16 -26.58
C THR A 104 -24.64 2.07 -25.56
N HIS A 105 -25.66 1.34 -25.10
CA HIS A 105 -25.53 0.31 -24.07
C HIS A 105 -25.33 -1.11 -24.62
N TYR A 106 -25.71 -1.35 -25.88
CA TYR A 106 -25.60 -2.64 -26.57
C TYR A 106 -24.96 -2.49 -27.98
N PRO A 107 -23.79 -1.82 -28.12
CA PRO A 107 -23.26 -1.46 -29.43
C PRO A 107 -22.91 -2.68 -30.30
N LEU A 108 -22.31 -3.74 -29.72
CA LEU A 108 -22.04 -4.98 -30.45
C LEU A 108 -23.33 -5.64 -30.97
N PHE A 109 -24.39 -5.67 -30.15
CA PHE A 109 -25.68 -6.21 -30.52
C PHE A 109 -26.28 -5.45 -31.72
N CYS A 110 -26.27 -4.12 -31.65
CA CYS A 110 -26.76 -3.30 -32.75
C CYS A 110 -25.96 -3.51 -34.04
N SER A 111 -24.62 -3.56 -33.95
CA SER A 111 -23.78 -3.83 -35.14
C SER A 111 -24.07 -5.21 -35.75
N LEU A 112 -24.28 -6.24 -34.93
CA LEU A 112 -24.62 -7.59 -35.42
C LEU A 112 -25.95 -7.63 -36.16
N LEU A 113 -27.00 -7.00 -35.59
CA LEU A 113 -28.29 -6.89 -36.27
C LEU A 113 -28.16 -6.18 -37.63
N LEU A 114 -27.36 -5.13 -37.70
CA LEU A 114 -27.21 -4.39 -38.94
C LEU A 114 -26.41 -5.15 -40.01
N ILE A 115 -25.45 -6.00 -39.60
CA ILE A 115 -24.77 -6.95 -40.50
C ILE A 115 -25.73 -8.03 -41.00
N GLY A 116 -26.76 -8.38 -40.22
CA GLY A 116 -27.80 -9.33 -40.61
C GLY A 116 -28.56 -8.98 -41.88
N ASN A 117 -28.55 -7.70 -42.27
CA ASN A 117 -29.21 -7.19 -43.48
C ASN A 117 -28.31 -7.17 -44.72
N GLU A 118 -27.06 -7.63 -44.62
CA GLU A 118 -26.12 -7.71 -45.74
C GLU A 118 -26.33 -9.01 -46.55
N ASP A 119 -25.91 -9.00 -47.82
CA ASP A 119 -25.84 -10.23 -48.62
C ASP A 119 -24.91 -11.27 -47.95
N GLU A 120 -25.23 -12.57 -48.08
CA GLU A 120 -24.52 -13.67 -47.39
C GLU A 120 -22.98 -13.59 -47.51
N MET A 121 -22.48 -13.21 -48.69
CA MET A 121 -21.04 -13.06 -48.91
C MET A 121 -20.46 -11.90 -48.09
N MET A 122 -21.08 -10.72 -48.16
CA MET A 122 -20.62 -9.52 -47.45
C MET A 122 -20.77 -9.67 -45.93
N GLN A 123 -21.80 -10.39 -45.50
CA GLN A 123 -22.01 -10.75 -44.10
C GLN A 123 -20.78 -11.45 -43.50
N VAL A 124 -20.19 -12.42 -44.22
CA VAL A 124 -18.98 -13.14 -43.78
C VAL A 124 -17.80 -12.19 -43.60
N PHE A 125 -17.56 -11.31 -44.56
CA PHE A 125 -16.46 -10.34 -44.52
C PHE A 125 -16.60 -9.38 -43.34
N TRP A 126 -17.80 -8.82 -43.15
CA TRP A 126 -18.08 -7.90 -42.05
C TRP A 126 -18.03 -8.57 -40.68
N LEU A 127 -18.57 -9.79 -40.54
CA LEU A 127 -18.45 -10.57 -39.30
C LEU A 127 -16.98 -10.86 -38.97
N CYS A 128 -16.17 -11.29 -39.95
CA CYS A 128 -14.76 -11.57 -39.72
C CYS A 128 -13.98 -10.31 -39.28
N LEU A 129 -14.27 -9.14 -39.86
CA LEU A 129 -13.66 -7.89 -39.44
C LEU A 129 -14.15 -7.44 -38.05
N LEU A 130 -15.45 -7.59 -37.77
CA LEU A 130 -16.05 -7.27 -36.47
C LEU A 130 -15.46 -8.13 -35.35
N VAL A 131 -15.24 -9.43 -35.59
CA VAL A 131 -14.56 -10.34 -34.64
C VAL A 131 -13.16 -9.83 -34.29
N ARG A 132 -12.43 -9.30 -35.28
CA ARG A 132 -11.08 -8.75 -35.06
C ARG A 132 -11.10 -7.46 -34.24
N ILE A 133 -12.12 -6.63 -34.41
CA ILE A 133 -12.34 -5.42 -33.58
C ILE A 133 -12.78 -5.81 -32.17
N PHE A 134 -13.74 -6.73 -32.04
CA PHE A 134 -14.24 -7.25 -30.77
C PHE A 134 -13.11 -7.87 -29.93
N ARG A 135 -12.24 -8.70 -30.52
CA ARG A 135 -11.09 -9.27 -29.81
C ARG A 135 -10.05 -8.22 -29.40
N ALA A 136 -10.01 -7.08 -30.10
CA ALA A 136 -9.11 -5.99 -29.78
C ALA A 136 -9.67 -5.05 -28.70
N LEU A 137 -10.99 -4.88 -28.58
CA LEU A 137 -11.62 -3.83 -27.76
C LEU A 137 -12.68 -4.29 -26.75
N GLY A 138 -13.32 -5.44 -26.96
CA GLY A 138 -14.48 -5.90 -26.17
C GLY A 138 -15.82 -5.30 -26.65
N PRO A 139 -16.96 -5.70 -26.05
CA PRO A 139 -18.30 -5.43 -26.56
C PRO A 139 -18.80 -4.00 -26.35
N ASP A 140 -18.18 -3.20 -25.46
CA ASP A 140 -18.78 -1.96 -24.93
C ASP A 140 -18.25 -0.66 -25.57
N VAL A 141 -17.38 -0.72 -26.58
CA VAL A 141 -16.72 0.47 -27.14
C VAL A 141 -17.56 1.13 -28.23
N TYR A 142 -18.57 1.90 -27.82
CA TYR A 142 -19.54 2.56 -28.71
C TYR A 142 -18.91 3.28 -29.91
N GLU A 143 -17.83 4.05 -29.72
CA GLU A 143 -17.23 4.84 -30.81
C GLU A 143 -16.64 3.96 -31.92
N ALA A 144 -16.12 2.78 -31.56
CA ALA A 144 -15.54 1.84 -32.51
C ALA A 144 -16.63 1.15 -33.34
N TYR A 145 -17.70 0.68 -32.69
CA TYR A 145 -18.85 0.07 -33.34
C TYR A 145 -19.62 1.07 -34.22
N LEU A 146 -19.80 2.31 -33.75
CA LEU A 146 -20.40 3.37 -34.53
C LEU A 146 -19.58 3.71 -35.79
N LEU A 147 -18.25 3.78 -35.69
CA LEU A 147 -17.42 4.02 -36.87
C LEU A 147 -17.47 2.83 -37.82
N PHE A 148 -17.42 1.61 -37.29
CA PHE A 148 -17.57 0.38 -38.08
C PHE A 148 -18.87 0.38 -38.88
N ASP A 149 -20.00 0.67 -38.24
CA ASP A 149 -21.30 0.71 -38.92
C ASP A 149 -21.42 1.85 -39.93
N LYS A 150 -20.86 3.03 -39.64
CA LYS A 150 -20.80 4.14 -40.61
C LYS A 150 -20.02 3.77 -41.86
N LEU A 151 -18.89 3.07 -41.69
CA LEU A 151 -18.09 2.61 -42.82
C LEU A 151 -18.77 1.47 -43.57
N ARG A 152 -19.41 0.54 -42.86
CA ARG A 152 -20.18 -0.53 -43.51
C ARG A 152 -21.31 0.02 -44.36
N ALA A 153 -22.15 0.89 -43.80
CA ALA A 153 -23.29 1.47 -44.50
C ALA A 153 -22.90 2.34 -45.71
N ALA A 154 -21.70 2.93 -45.69
CA ALA A 154 -21.18 3.76 -46.78
C ALA A 154 -20.21 3.01 -47.71
N TYR A 155 -20.07 1.69 -47.56
CA TYR A 155 -19.07 0.91 -48.29
C TYR A 155 -19.41 0.84 -49.78
N PRO A 156 -18.53 1.31 -50.70
CA PRO A 156 -18.83 1.31 -52.13
C PRO A 156 -18.80 -0.10 -52.73
N ALA A 157 -19.77 -0.43 -53.58
CA ALA A 157 -19.88 -1.74 -54.22
C ALA A 157 -18.72 -2.09 -55.17
N ASP A 158 -17.99 -1.08 -55.65
CA ASP A 158 -16.87 -1.18 -56.58
C ASP A 158 -15.51 -1.33 -55.88
N VAL A 159 -15.45 -1.23 -54.55
CA VAL A 159 -14.22 -1.35 -53.78
C VAL A 159 -14.06 -2.79 -53.26
N PRO A 160 -13.00 -3.51 -53.66
CA PRO A 160 -12.79 -4.89 -53.21
C PRO A 160 -12.51 -4.94 -51.72
N PHE A 161 -13.18 -5.85 -51.01
CA PHE A 161 -12.97 -6.05 -49.57
C PHE A 161 -11.58 -6.63 -49.26
N ILE A 162 -11.14 -6.52 -48.01
CA ILE A 162 -9.94 -7.20 -47.52
C ILE A 162 -10.11 -8.72 -47.67
N ASP A 163 -9.08 -9.37 -48.22
CA ASP A 163 -9.05 -10.82 -48.40
C ASP A 163 -9.46 -11.60 -47.13
N VAL A 164 -10.36 -12.57 -47.28
CA VAL A 164 -10.88 -13.38 -46.16
C VAL A 164 -9.75 -14.10 -45.44
N GLY A 165 -8.72 -14.56 -46.14
CA GLY A 165 -7.54 -15.19 -45.56
C GLY A 165 -6.78 -14.26 -44.63
N VAL A 166 -6.67 -12.97 -44.98
CA VAL A 166 -6.07 -11.95 -44.09
C VAL A 166 -6.95 -11.68 -42.86
N LEU A 167 -8.27 -11.69 -43.01
CA LEU A 167 -9.20 -11.51 -41.90
C LEU A 167 -9.13 -12.70 -40.92
N THR A 168 -9.23 -13.92 -41.44
CA THR A 168 -9.35 -15.17 -40.66
C THR A 168 -8.00 -15.68 -40.14
N HIS A 169 -7.00 -15.82 -41.02
CA HIS A 169 -5.70 -16.44 -40.72
C HIS A 169 -4.55 -15.43 -40.64
N GLY A 170 -4.75 -14.22 -41.14
CA GLY A 170 -3.73 -13.18 -41.16
C GLY A 170 -3.32 -12.72 -39.76
N SER A 171 -2.02 -12.49 -39.55
CA SER A 171 -1.51 -11.91 -38.31
C SER A 171 -2.13 -10.53 -38.04
N GLN A 172 -2.16 -10.10 -36.77
CA GLN A 172 -2.66 -8.76 -36.41
C GLN A 172 -1.91 -7.65 -37.16
N HIS A 173 -0.61 -7.84 -37.41
CA HIS A 173 0.19 -6.92 -38.22
C HIS A 173 -0.23 -6.92 -39.69
N GLY A 174 -0.48 -8.09 -40.28
CA GLY A 174 -0.97 -8.23 -41.65
C GLY A 174 -2.33 -7.56 -41.85
N LEU A 175 -3.25 -7.72 -40.90
CA LEU A 175 -4.55 -7.03 -40.95
C LEU A 175 -4.42 -5.51 -40.83
N ILE A 176 -3.55 -5.01 -39.95
CA ILE A 176 -3.28 -3.57 -39.83
C ILE A 176 -2.70 -3.01 -41.13
N GLN A 177 -1.80 -3.75 -41.78
CA GLN A 177 -1.25 -3.34 -43.06
C GLN A 177 -2.35 -3.29 -44.14
N ALA A 178 -3.17 -4.35 -44.23
CA ALA A 178 -4.28 -4.41 -45.18
C ALA A 178 -5.29 -3.26 -44.97
N LEU A 179 -5.67 -2.96 -43.72
CA LEU A 179 -6.55 -1.84 -43.39
C LEU A 179 -5.94 -0.50 -43.78
N ASN A 180 -4.67 -0.23 -43.46
CA ASN A 180 -4.01 1.02 -43.83
C ASN A 180 -3.90 1.21 -45.34
N THR A 181 -3.73 0.14 -46.10
CA THR A 181 -3.67 0.18 -47.57
C THR A 181 -5.06 0.22 -48.22
N HIS A 182 -6.13 -0.02 -47.46
CA HIS A 182 -7.49 -0.01 -47.97
C HIS A 182 -8.00 1.43 -48.07
N SER A 183 -8.47 1.83 -49.25
CA SER A 183 -8.95 3.19 -49.53
C SER A 183 -10.09 3.63 -48.60
N PHE A 184 -10.95 2.68 -48.21
CA PHE A 184 -12.15 2.94 -47.41
C PHE A 184 -12.05 2.56 -45.90
N LEU A 185 -11.43 1.42 -45.56
CA LEU A 185 -11.45 0.85 -44.20
C LEU A 185 -10.29 1.30 -43.30
N ALA A 186 -9.34 2.09 -43.82
CA ALA A 186 -8.20 2.62 -43.05
C ALA A 186 -8.57 3.26 -41.70
N PRO A 187 -9.71 3.98 -41.53
CA PRO A 187 -10.07 4.56 -40.24
C PRO A 187 -10.30 3.54 -39.10
N LEU A 188 -10.49 2.25 -39.39
CA LEU A 188 -10.63 1.20 -38.38
C LEU A 188 -9.29 0.73 -37.80
N THR A 189 -8.17 1.12 -38.41
CA THR A 189 -6.82 0.71 -37.99
C THR A 189 -6.52 0.94 -36.49
N PRO A 190 -6.86 2.10 -35.88
CA PRO A 190 -6.60 2.35 -34.46
C PRO A 190 -7.28 1.32 -33.53
N TYR A 191 -8.48 0.87 -33.92
CA TYR A 191 -9.32 -0.05 -33.16
C TYR A 191 -8.86 -1.51 -33.24
N VAL A 192 -8.10 -1.86 -34.29
CA VAL A 192 -7.45 -3.18 -34.41
C VAL A 192 -6.02 -3.17 -33.83
N LYS A 193 -5.39 -2.00 -33.73
CA LYS A 193 -4.02 -1.83 -33.19
C LYS A 193 -3.98 -1.85 -31.67
N ASN A 194 -4.97 -1.25 -31.02
CA ASN A 194 -5.07 -1.26 -29.57
C ASN A 194 -5.56 -2.63 -29.11
N ARG A 195 -4.64 -3.53 -28.71
CA ARG A 195 -5.04 -4.57 -27.77
C ARG A 195 -5.56 -3.86 -26.54
N ILE A 196 -6.69 -4.30 -26.01
CA ILE A 196 -7.04 -4.10 -24.60
C ILE A 196 -5.73 -4.21 -23.82
N LYS A 197 -5.17 -3.09 -23.33
CA LYS A 197 -4.55 -3.13 -22.00
C LYS A 197 -5.67 -3.77 -21.23
N ARG A 198 -5.55 -5.04 -20.79
CA ARG A 198 -6.50 -5.66 -19.85
C ARG A 198 -6.65 -4.65 -18.72
N THR A 199 -7.56 -3.71 -18.90
CA THR A 199 -8.19 -2.93 -17.89
C THR A 199 -8.89 -4.05 -17.19
N ARG A 200 -8.27 -4.47 -16.10
CA ARG A 200 -8.99 -5.13 -15.03
C ARG A 200 -10.03 -4.10 -14.60
N GLN A 201 -11.07 -3.94 -15.41
CA GLN A 201 -12.35 -3.45 -14.94
C GLN A 201 -12.84 -4.63 -14.13
N PHE A 202 -12.38 -4.65 -12.88
CA PHE A 202 -13.08 -5.35 -11.85
C PHE A 202 -14.51 -4.78 -11.89
N PRO A 203 -15.54 -5.63 -11.89
CA PRO A 203 -16.93 -5.17 -11.95
C PRO A 203 -17.25 -4.16 -10.82
N TYR A 204 -16.41 -4.09 -9.79
CA TYR A 204 -16.42 -3.05 -8.77
C TYR A 204 -15.05 -2.40 -8.54
N GLN A 205 -15.04 -1.07 -8.37
CA GLN A 205 -13.95 -0.35 -7.72
C GLN A 205 -14.09 -0.49 -6.19
N GLY A 206 -13.76 -1.65 -5.65
CA GLY A 206 -13.41 -1.76 -4.23
C GLY A 206 -12.16 -0.93 -3.95
N VAL A 207 -12.07 -0.29 -2.79
CA VAL A 207 -10.87 0.49 -2.42
C VAL A 207 -9.69 -0.45 -2.16
N ASN A 208 -9.98 -1.68 -1.72
CA ASN A 208 -9.03 -2.79 -1.61
C ASN A 208 -9.66 -4.10 -2.09
N ILE A 209 -8.83 -5.07 -2.46
CA ILE A 209 -9.24 -6.41 -2.87
C ILE A 209 -8.45 -7.41 -2.02
N HIS A 210 -9.14 -8.22 -1.24
CA HIS A 210 -8.54 -9.31 -0.48
C HIS A 210 -8.52 -10.57 -1.33
N THR A 211 -7.33 -11.07 -1.67
CA THR A 211 -7.15 -12.31 -2.44
C THR A 211 -6.80 -13.46 -1.51
N ALA A 212 -7.67 -14.45 -1.41
CA ALA A 212 -7.43 -15.72 -0.73
C ALA A 212 -7.32 -16.84 -1.77
N THR A 213 -6.25 -17.62 -1.74
CA THR A 213 -6.17 -18.84 -2.56
C THR A 213 -7.05 -19.90 -1.93
N VAL A 214 -8.09 -20.33 -2.65
CA VAL A 214 -9.07 -21.33 -2.17
C VAL A 214 -8.67 -22.72 -2.63
N VAL A 215 -8.09 -22.85 -3.82
CA VAL A 215 -7.54 -24.10 -4.34
C VAL A 215 -6.22 -23.78 -5.02
N ASP A 216 -5.20 -24.58 -4.75
CA ASP A 216 -3.93 -24.53 -5.45
C ASP A 216 -3.51 -25.95 -5.81
N ASN A 217 -3.62 -26.29 -7.10
CA ASN A 217 -3.25 -27.58 -7.64
C ASN A 217 -2.44 -27.42 -8.94
N GLU A 218 -1.79 -28.50 -9.39
CA GLU A 218 -0.81 -28.45 -10.50
C GLU A 218 -1.36 -27.85 -11.80
N ASP A 219 -2.68 -27.96 -12.03
CA ASP A 219 -3.34 -27.47 -13.24
C ASP A 219 -4.00 -26.09 -13.08
N LEU A 220 -4.24 -25.64 -11.84
CA LEU A 220 -5.11 -24.51 -11.56
C LEU A 220 -4.81 -23.86 -10.19
N THR A 221 -4.68 -22.53 -10.14
CA THR A 221 -4.77 -21.78 -8.89
C THR A 221 -6.08 -21.00 -8.89
N VAL A 222 -6.94 -21.31 -7.94
CA VAL A 222 -8.23 -20.65 -7.70
C VAL A 222 -8.06 -19.66 -6.57
N THR A 223 -8.29 -18.38 -6.88
CA THR A 223 -8.20 -17.31 -5.88
C THR A 223 -9.55 -16.63 -5.71
N LEU A 224 -10.12 -16.66 -4.52
CA LEU A 224 -11.26 -15.84 -4.14
C LEU A 224 -10.76 -14.42 -3.86
N ASN A 225 -11.35 -13.45 -4.53
CA ASN A 225 -11.05 -12.04 -4.40
C ASN A 225 -12.28 -11.37 -3.83
N THR A 226 -12.20 -10.87 -2.62
CA THR A 226 -13.28 -10.14 -1.95
C THR A 226 -12.98 -8.65 -2.07
N ALA A 227 -13.85 -7.89 -2.73
CA ALA A 227 -13.76 -6.44 -2.64
C ALA A 227 -14.11 -6.03 -1.21
N CYS A 228 -13.33 -5.12 -0.65
CA CYS A 228 -13.66 -4.50 0.62
C CYS A 228 -13.82 -2.99 0.39
N ASP A 229 -14.77 -2.40 1.10
CA ASP A 229 -14.92 -0.94 1.14
C ASP A 229 -13.82 -0.28 1.99
N LYS A 230 -13.99 1.02 2.29
CA LYS A 230 -13.01 1.79 3.08
C LYS A 230 -12.95 1.36 4.56
N GLU A 231 -13.96 0.65 5.04
CA GLU A 231 -14.16 0.27 6.45
C GLU A 231 -13.79 -1.20 6.69
N GLY A 232 -13.54 -1.96 5.62
CA GLY A 232 -13.19 -3.38 5.69
C GLY A 232 -14.40 -4.29 5.68
N ASN A 233 -15.59 -3.75 5.41
CA ASN A 233 -16.78 -4.56 5.19
C ASN A 233 -16.60 -5.29 3.86
N GLU A 234 -16.85 -6.60 3.90
CA GLU A 234 -16.80 -7.45 2.72
C GLU A 234 -17.94 -7.05 1.78
N GLY A 235 -17.56 -6.58 0.59
CA GLY A 235 -18.46 -6.43 -0.53
C GLY A 235 -18.49 -7.70 -1.36
N GLU A 236 -18.81 -7.57 -2.64
CA GLU A 236 -18.87 -8.71 -3.55
C GLU A 236 -17.53 -9.43 -3.67
N SER A 237 -17.61 -10.77 -3.68
CA SER A 237 -16.46 -11.65 -3.89
C SER A 237 -16.53 -12.30 -5.26
N TRP A 238 -15.40 -12.40 -5.96
CA TRP A 238 -15.28 -13.11 -7.23
C TRP A 238 -14.10 -14.07 -7.22
N ILE A 239 -14.22 -15.14 -7.99
CA ILE A 239 -13.18 -16.15 -8.11
C ILE A 239 -12.35 -15.85 -9.36
N THR A 240 -11.03 -15.74 -9.19
CA THR A 240 -10.06 -15.70 -10.29
C THR A 240 -9.42 -17.07 -10.40
N LEU A 241 -9.76 -17.76 -11.49
CA LEU A 241 -9.15 -19.02 -11.92
C LEU A 241 -7.91 -18.71 -12.76
N THR A 242 -6.75 -19.16 -12.30
CA THR A 242 -5.50 -19.05 -13.04
C THR A 242 -5.07 -20.46 -13.42
N ALA A 243 -5.20 -20.83 -14.70
CA ALA A 243 -4.66 -22.11 -15.16
C ALA A 243 -3.14 -22.11 -14.93
N ASN A 244 -2.64 -23.10 -14.19
CA ASN A 244 -1.23 -23.35 -14.00
C ASN A 244 -0.69 -24.02 -15.27
N GLN A 245 -0.69 -23.27 -16.37
CA GLN A 245 -0.06 -23.75 -17.59
C GLN A 245 1.43 -23.92 -17.30
N VAL A 246 1.95 -25.14 -17.55
CA VAL A 246 3.38 -25.39 -17.64
C VAL A 246 3.94 -24.39 -18.65
N LEU A 247 4.64 -23.39 -18.13
CA LEU A 247 5.23 -22.36 -18.97
C LEU A 247 6.26 -23.05 -19.85
N ASN A 248 6.07 -23.01 -21.17
CA ASN A 248 7.15 -23.39 -22.07
C ASN A 248 8.40 -22.56 -21.75
N ASP A 249 9.59 -23.12 -22.04
CA ASP A 249 10.87 -22.50 -21.66
C ASP A 249 10.97 -21.03 -22.06
N LYS A 250 10.35 -20.64 -23.18
CA LYS A 250 10.32 -19.26 -23.67
C LYS A 250 9.46 -18.35 -22.80
N ALA A 251 8.28 -18.80 -22.38
CA ALA A 251 7.40 -18.09 -21.46
C ALA A 251 7.97 -18.04 -20.05
N ALA A 252 8.59 -19.13 -19.57
CA ALA A 252 9.31 -19.19 -18.31
C ALA A 252 10.49 -18.20 -18.29
N LYS A 253 11.34 -18.22 -19.33
CA LYS A 253 12.44 -17.24 -19.51
C LYS A 253 11.93 -15.81 -19.56
N ARG A 254 10.79 -15.54 -20.21
CA ARG A 254 10.18 -14.20 -20.28
C ARG A 254 9.62 -13.74 -18.92
N LYS A 255 8.95 -14.62 -18.18
CA LYS A 255 8.47 -14.35 -16.81
C LYS A 255 9.65 -14.04 -15.89
N PHE A 256 10.68 -14.89 -15.92
CA PHE A 256 11.92 -14.69 -15.17
C PHE A 256 12.63 -13.38 -15.56
N SER A 257 12.78 -13.08 -16.85
CA SER A 257 13.39 -11.83 -17.32
C SER A 257 12.59 -10.59 -16.89
N ASN A 258 11.25 -10.65 -16.90
CA ASN A 258 10.41 -9.56 -16.41
C ASN A 258 10.52 -9.37 -14.90
N GLN A 259 10.54 -10.46 -14.13
CA GLN A 259 10.78 -10.44 -12.69
C GLN A 259 12.18 -9.89 -12.39
N GLY A 260 13.21 -10.38 -13.06
CA GLY A 260 14.59 -9.88 -12.98
C GLY A 260 14.70 -8.39 -13.28
N ARG A 261 14.07 -7.90 -14.35
CA ARG A 261 14.00 -6.45 -14.65
C ARG A 261 13.28 -5.66 -13.56
N GLY A 262 12.21 -6.20 -13.00
CA GLY A 262 11.50 -5.62 -11.86
C GLY A 262 12.38 -5.51 -10.61
N ILE A 263 13.12 -6.57 -10.30
CA ILE A 263 14.07 -6.64 -9.19
C ILE A 263 15.21 -5.64 -9.40
N VAL A 264 15.84 -5.61 -10.57
CA VAL A 264 16.91 -4.67 -10.92
C VAL A 264 16.45 -3.22 -10.80
N ARG A 265 15.22 -2.90 -11.23
CA ARG A 265 14.64 -1.55 -11.07
C ARG A 265 14.33 -1.22 -9.61
N ALA A 266 13.91 -2.19 -8.81
CA ALA A 266 13.68 -1.99 -7.38
C ALA A 266 14.99 -1.73 -6.64
N ILE A 267 16.02 -2.58 -6.86
CA ILE A 267 17.38 -2.40 -6.33
C ILE A 267 17.94 -1.05 -6.78
N GLY A 268 17.81 -0.71 -8.06
CA GLY A 268 18.26 0.57 -8.60
C GLY A 268 17.54 1.78 -8.00
N ARG A 269 16.30 1.64 -7.51
CA ARG A 269 15.59 2.71 -6.77
C ARG A 269 16.05 2.78 -5.31
N ALA A 270 16.23 1.64 -4.65
CA ALA A 270 16.73 1.58 -3.28
C ALA A 270 18.15 2.17 -3.18
N ASN A 271 19.06 1.79 -4.10
CA ASN A 271 20.42 2.33 -4.15
C ASN A 271 20.46 3.83 -4.47
N LYS A 272 19.45 4.34 -5.18
CA LYS A 272 19.33 5.78 -5.41
C LYS A 272 19.00 6.53 -4.13
N ALA A 273 18.24 5.97 -3.21
CA ALA A 273 17.86 6.62 -1.95
C ALA A 273 19.01 6.76 -0.94
N LEU A 274 20.13 6.05 -1.15
CA LEU A 274 21.28 6.07 -0.24
C LEU A 274 22.03 7.41 -0.28
N PRO A 275 22.68 7.82 0.83
CA PRO A 275 23.49 9.05 0.89
C PRO A 275 24.62 9.11 -0.15
N ALA A 276 25.18 7.95 -0.53
CA ALA A 276 26.28 7.84 -1.51
C ALA A 276 25.80 7.69 -2.96
N SER A 277 24.52 7.96 -3.26
CA SER A 277 24.03 7.87 -4.63
C SER A 277 24.64 8.94 -5.52
N GLN A 278 25.14 8.55 -6.70
CA GLN A 278 25.61 9.47 -7.74
C GLN A 278 24.50 10.38 -8.33
N THR A 279 23.25 10.22 -7.87
CA THR A 279 22.10 11.02 -8.34
C THR A 279 21.77 12.22 -7.46
N VAL A 280 22.51 12.41 -6.37
CA VAL A 280 22.37 13.53 -5.42
C VAL A 280 23.73 14.12 -5.10
N LEU A 281 23.72 15.34 -4.54
CA LEU A 281 24.94 15.96 -4.04
C LEU A 281 25.19 15.52 -2.60
N THR A 282 26.47 15.38 -2.25
CA THR A 282 26.93 15.35 -0.86
C THR A 282 26.80 16.75 -0.23
N PRO A 283 26.79 16.87 1.12
CA PRO A 283 26.83 18.17 1.78
C PRO A 283 28.01 19.04 1.33
N SER A 284 29.18 18.45 1.14
CA SER A 284 30.37 19.16 0.66
C SER A 284 30.19 19.72 -0.75
N GLU A 285 29.60 18.95 -1.67
CA GLU A 285 29.29 19.43 -3.03
C GLU A 285 28.22 20.53 -3.02
N CYS A 286 27.21 20.40 -2.15
CA CYS A 286 26.19 21.43 -1.93
C CYS A 286 26.82 22.73 -1.41
N ARG A 287 27.74 22.64 -0.45
CA ARG A 287 28.52 23.78 0.07
C ARG A 287 29.30 24.48 -1.04
N VAL A 288 29.99 23.73 -1.90
CA VAL A 288 30.73 24.31 -3.03
C VAL A 288 29.78 25.09 -3.95
N PHE A 289 28.61 24.51 -4.27
CA PHE A 289 27.59 25.22 -5.06
C PHE A 289 27.14 26.52 -4.39
N LEU A 290 26.81 26.50 -3.08
CA LEU A 290 26.38 27.69 -2.34
C LEU A 290 27.49 28.75 -2.24
N THR A 291 28.73 28.32 -2.05
CA THR A 291 29.90 29.21 -2.00
C THR A 291 30.14 29.91 -3.33
N LEU A 292 29.95 29.22 -4.46
CA LEU A 292 30.17 29.79 -5.78
C LEU A 292 28.98 30.63 -6.28
N THR A 293 27.79 30.46 -5.71
CA THR A 293 26.57 31.18 -6.13
C THR A 293 26.24 32.36 -5.25
N CYS A 294 26.27 32.19 -3.93
CA CYS A 294 25.94 33.26 -2.98
C CYS A 294 26.61 33.01 -1.62
N PRO A 295 27.90 33.33 -1.47
CA PRO A 295 28.62 33.23 -0.19
C PRO A 295 27.90 33.87 1.01
N PRO A 296 27.23 35.03 0.86
CA PRO A 296 26.51 35.65 1.98
C PRO A 296 25.45 34.78 2.67
N LEU A 297 24.91 33.76 1.97
CA LEU A 297 23.99 32.79 2.58
C LEU A 297 24.67 31.99 3.69
N LEU A 298 25.89 31.53 3.43
CA LEU A 298 26.68 30.71 4.36
C LEU A 298 27.27 31.56 5.48
N GLU A 299 27.54 32.84 5.21
CA GLU A 299 28.03 33.82 6.18
C GLU A 299 26.92 34.47 7.02
N GLY A 300 25.65 34.07 6.83
CA GLY A 300 24.52 34.64 7.58
C GLY A 300 24.26 36.12 7.29
N LYS A 301 24.88 36.69 6.24
CA LYS A 301 24.73 38.08 5.83
C LYS A 301 23.54 38.25 4.88
N TRP A 302 22.38 37.71 5.25
CA TRP A 302 21.17 37.67 4.42
C TRP A 302 20.68 39.05 3.97
N LEU A 303 20.95 40.09 4.75
CA LEU A 303 20.64 41.47 4.41
C LEU A 303 21.46 42.02 3.23
N SER A 304 22.63 41.44 2.94
CA SER A 304 23.43 41.82 1.76
C SER A 304 22.87 41.27 0.45
N ILE A 305 22.00 40.26 0.51
CA ILE A 305 21.32 39.68 -0.66
C ILE A 305 20.19 40.62 -1.06
N THR A 306 19.98 40.81 -2.37
CA THR A 306 18.92 41.70 -2.87
C THR A 306 17.53 41.19 -2.47
N LYS A 307 16.58 42.11 -2.24
CA LYS A 307 15.19 41.75 -1.88
C LYS A 307 14.54 40.79 -2.89
N ALA A 308 14.82 40.98 -4.17
CA ALA A 308 14.30 40.13 -5.25
C ALA A 308 14.87 38.70 -5.17
N GLU A 309 16.17 38.55 -4.92
CA GLU A 309 16.83 37.24 -4.83
C GLU A 309 16.46 36.45 -3.57
N ARG A 310 16.22 37.13 -2.44
CA ARG A 310 15.80 36.46 -1.18
C ARG A 310 14.57 35.58 -1.37
N LYS A 311 13.64 35.98 -2.24
CA LYS A 311 12.44 35.21 -2.57
C LYS A 311 12.79 33.87 -3.25
N TYR A 312 13.75 33.86 -4.17
CA TYR A 312 14.23 32.64 -4.82
C TYR A 312 14.99 31.74 -3.84
N TRP A 313 15.78 32.34 -2.94
CA TRP A 313 16.48 31.59 -1.90
C TRP A 313 15.53 30.98 -0.87
N LEU A 314 14.44 31.65 -0.50
CA LEU A 314 13.38 31.06 0.32
C LEU A 314 12.82 29.79 -0.33
N LEU A 315 12.47 29.86 -1.61
CA LEU A 315 12.01 28.68 -2.36
C LEU A 315 13.08 27.59 -2.45
N PHE A 316 14.36 27.97 -2.64
CA PHE A 316 15.47 27.03 -2.65
C PHE A 316 15.59 26.26 -1.33
N TRP A 317 15.60 26.95 -0.19
CA TRP A 317 15.71 26.32 1.12
C TRP A 317 14.50 25.46 1.48
N LEU A 318 13.29 25.85 1.05
CA LEU A 318 12.08 25.02 1.22
C LEU A 318 12.18 23.72 0.42
N ASN A 319 12.59 23.81 -0.85
CA ASN A 319 12.79 22.63 -1.70
C ASN A 319 13.92 21.74 -1.18
N LEU A 320 14.99 22.34 -0.65
CA LEU A 320 16.12 21.62 -0.05
C LEU A 320 15.69 20.88 1.22
N LEU A 321 14.86 21.48 2.07
CA LEU A 321 14.28 20.80 3.25
C LEU A 321 13.39 19.61 2.84
N GLY A 322 12.77 19.66 1.66
CA GLY A 322 11.92 18.58 1.12
C GLY A 322 10.49 19.03 0.78
N HIS A 323 10.14 20.30 1.02
CA HIS A 323 8.83 20.84 0.65
C HIS A 323 8.84 21.40 -0.78
N SER A 324 8.40 20.59 -1.74
CA SER A 324 8.43 20.95 -3.17
C SER A 324 7.18 21.69 -3.67
N SER A 325 6.14 21.82 -2.85
CA SER A 325 4.89 22.48 -3.26
C SER A 325 5.01 23.99 -3.14
N CYS A 326 5.22 24.65 -4.27
CA CYS A 326 5.32 26.11 -4.32
C CYS A 326 3.94 26.80 -4.18
N ASP A 327 2.84 26.08 -4.38
CA ASP A 327 1.47 26.62 -4.35
C ASP A 327 0.78 26.50 -2.98
N THR A 328 1.55 26.20 -1.93
CA THR A 328 1.06 26.11 -0.55
C THR A 328 0.57 27.47 -0.04
N PRO A 329 -0.67 27.59 0.49
CA PRO A 329 -1.24 28.85 0.97
C PRO A 329 -0.59 29.34 2.27
N LEU A 330 -0.60 30.66 2.47
CA LEU A 330 -0.15 31.35 3.67
C LEU A 330 -1.33 31.74 4.56
N HIS A 331 -1.27 31.39 5.84
CA HIS A 331 -2.26 31.73 6.86
C HIS A 331 -1.62 32.62 7.94
N ASN A 332 -2.17 33.82 8.14
CA ASN A 332 -1.73 34.72 9.20
C ASN A 332 -2.47 34.36 10.50
N ARG A 333 -1.74 33.91 11.52
CA ARG A 333 -2.31 33.51 12.82
C ARG A 333 -3.01 34.63 13.57
N ARG A 334 -2.69 35.90 13.27
CA ARG A 334 -3.34 37.08 13.85
C ARG A 334 -4.54 37.58 13.04
N SER A 335 -4.89 36.91 11.94
CA SER A 335 -6.06 37.27 11.14
C SER A 335 -7.34 36.95 11.90
N THR A 336 -8.24 37.92 12.00
CA THR A 336 -9.61 37.71 12.51
C THR A 336 -10.60 37.29 11.41
N THR A 337 -10.13 37.26 10.15
CA THR A 337 -10.94 36.97 8.97
C THR A 337 -10.44 35.70 8.27
N GLY A 338 -11.35 34.79 7.95
CA GLY A 338 -11.08 33.57 7.17
C GLY A 338 -10.84 32.31 8.02
N ASN A 339 -11.35 31.18 7.55
CA ASN A 339 -11.09 29.87 8.16
C ASN A 339 -9.66 29.40 7.86
N GLU A 340 -9.10 28.60 8.76
CA GLU A 340 -7.81 27.96 8.54
C GLU A 340 -7.85 27.06 7.28
N PRO A 341 -6.87 27.13 6.37
CA PRO A 341 -6.85 26.30 5.17
C PRO A 341 -6.73 24.81 5.51
N SER A 342 -7.13 23.94 4.60
CA SER A 342 -6.77 22.52 4.72
C SER A 342 -5.26 22.32 4.50
N PRO A 343 -4.61 21.42 5.25
CA PRO A 343 -3.22 21.06 4.99
C PRO A 343 -3.00 20.58 3.53
N PRO A 344 -1.86 20.93 2.89
CA PRO A 344 -0.74 21.66 3.46
C PRO A 344 -0.88 23.20 3.40
N TYR A 345 -0.45 23.92 4.43
CA TYR A 345 -0.36 25.40 4.44
C TYR A 345 0.76 25.92 5.38
N PHE A 346 1.23 27.15 5.17
CA PHE A 346 2.16 27.83 6.06
C PHE A 346 1.41 28.77 6.99
N SER A 347 1.43 28.53 8.30
CA SER A 347 0.96 29.49 9.29
C SER A 347 2.11 30.37 9.75
N TYR A 348 1.90 31.69 9.82
CA TYR A 348 2.92 32.63 10.26
C TYR A 348 2.40 33.68 11.25
N GLU A 349 3.31 34.16 12.09
CA GLU A 349 3.10 35.26 13.01
C GLU A 349 4.36 36.12 13.12
N PHE A 350 4.22 37.45 13.08
CA PHE A 350 5.34 38.35 13.35
C PHE A 350 5.49 38.60 14.86
N ASP A 351 6.70 38.37 15.38
CA ASP A 351 7.02 38.75 16.75
C ASP A 351 7.19 40.27 16.85
N THR A 352 6.89 40.79 18.04
CA THR A 352 7.12 42.16 18.51
C THR A 352 8.58 42.60 18.40
N ARG A 353 9.54 41.66 18.43
CA ARG A 353 11.00 41.91 18.38
C ARG A 353 11.65 41.64 17.01
N GLU A 354 10.93 41.94 15.94
CA GLU A 354 11.38 41.76 14.54
C GLU A 354 11.45 40.30 14.02
N GLY A 355 11.12 39.28 14.81
CA GLY A 355 11.08 37.88 14.35
C GLY A 355 9.83 37.49 13.55
N CYS A 356 9.84 36.29 12.97
CA CYS A 356 8.65 35.66 12.39
C CYS A 356 8.62 34.17 12.74
N ASN A 357 7.60 33.74 13.50
CA ASN A 357 7.36 32.33 13.72
C ASN A 357 6.59 31.77 12.52
N VAL A 358 7.10 30.70 11.91
CA VAL A 358 6.47 30.05 10.76
C VAL A 358 6.39 28.55 11.00
N VAL A 359 5.17 28.03 10.88
CA VAL A 359 4.86 26.60 11.02
C VAL A 359 4.21 26.10 9.74
N LEU A 360 4.82 25.09 9.14
CA LEU A 360 4.28 24.34 8.01
C LEU A 360 3.34 23.25 8.56
N GLN A 361 2.08 23.33 8.16
CA GLN A 361 1.04 22.37 8.49
C GLN A 361 0.94 21.37 7.35
N LEU A 362 1.09 20.08 7.65
CA LEU A 362 1.11 18.97 6.70
C LEU A 362 -0.01 17.98 7.02
N PRO A 363 -0.53 17.25 6.02
CA PRO A 363 -1.44 16.14 6.28
C PRO A 363 -0.72 15.05 7.10
N ALA A 364 -1.34 14.58 8.18
CA ALA A 364 -0.82 13.46 8.98
C ALA A 364 -1.28 12.10 8.42
N ASP A 365 -2.49 12.04 7.85
CA ASP A 365 -3.10 10.86 7.26
C ASP A 365 -2.53 10.52 5.87
N LEU A 366 -1.25 10.15 5.83
CA LEU A 366 -0.57 9.78 4.57
C LEU A 366 -0.95 8.38 4.07
N VAL A 367 -1.47 7.55 4.97
CA VAL A 367 -1.71 6.13 4.72
C VAL A 367 -3.01 5.71 5.41
N LYS A 368 -3.89 5.03 4.67
CA LYS A 368 -5.16 4.51 5.19
C LYS A 368 -4.93 3.17 5.90
N GLY A 369 -4.89 3.19 7.23
CA GLY A 369 -4.85 2.00 8.09
C GLY A 369 -6.17 1.77 8.84
N LYS A 370 -6.30 0.59 9.47
CA LYS A 370 -7.43 0.28 10.37
C LYS A 370 -7.48 1.32 11.49
N GLN A 371 -8.67 1.83 11.76
CA GLN A 371 -8.92 2.79 12.84
C GLN A 371 -9.55 2.05 14.04
N PRO A 372 -9.26 2.49 15.27
CA PRO A 372 -10.02 2.04 16.43
C PRO A 372 -11.46 2.57 16.37
N GLU A 373 -12.36 1.96 17.14
CA GLU A 373 -13.72 2.48 17.31
C GLU A 373 -13.70 3.91 17.86
N VAL A 374 -14.68 4.71 17.44
CA VAL A 374 -14.76 6.13 17.81
C VAL A 374 -14.88 6.25 19.34
N GLY A 375 -13.89 6.90 19.96
CA GLY A 375 -13.87 7.13 21.40
C GLY A 375 -13.17 6.03 22.23
N ASP A 376 -12.60 4.99 21.60
CA ASP A 376 -11.84 3.97 22.31
C ASP A 376 -10.56 4.56 22.91
N LYS A 377 -10.54 4.70 24.24
CA LYS A 377 -9.44 5.30 25.01
C LYS A 377 -8.21 4.40 25.11
N ARG A 378 -8.27 3.16 24.61
CA ARG A 378 -7.14 2.23 24.63
C ARG A 378 -6.07 2.57 23.62
N TYR A 379 -6.44 3.26 22.55
CA TYR A 379 -5.54 3.65 21.47
C TYR A 379 -5.20 5.15 21.55
N TYR A 380 -4.08 5.54 20.94
CA TYR A 380 -3.74 6.94 20.80
C TYR A 380 -4.68 7.63 19.81
N THR A 381 -5.10 8.85 20.14
CA THR A 381 -5.88 9.69 19.23
C THR A 381 -4.95 10.19 18.12
N HIS A 382 -5.33 9.97 16.87
CA HIS A 382 -4.57 10.43 15.73
C HIS A 382 -4.92 11.88 15.38
N GLN A 383 -3.93 12.75 15.22
CA GLN A 383 -4.15 14.11 14.74
C GLN A 383 -4.30 14.14 13.21
N PRO A 384 -5.24 14.91 12.64
CA PRO A 384 -5.42 15.00 11.19
C PRO A 384 -4.28 15.77 10.49
N SER A 385 -3.52 16.57 11.24
CA SER A 385 -2.42 17.40 10.73
C SER A 385 -1.16 17.24 11.57
N PHE A 386 -0.02 17.42 10.91
CA PHE A 386 1.30 17.49 11.51
C PHE A 386 1.86 18.90 11.37
N SER A 387 2.15 19.53 12.50
CA SER A 387 2.69 20.89 12.55
C SER A 387 4.22 20.88 12.66
N LEU A 388 4.91 21.27 11.60
CA LEU A 388 6.36 21.44 11.58
C LEU A 388 6.74 22.91 11.71
N SER A 389 7.27 23.29 12.87
CA SER A 389 7.87 24.62 13.03
C SER A 389 9.18 24.68 12.23
N LEU A 390 9.25 25.59 11.25
CA LEU A 390 10.32 25.59 10.26
C LEU A 390 11.68 25.89 10.94
N PRO A 391 12.76 25.17 10.59
CA PRO A 391 14.07 25.45 11.15
C PRO A 391 14.71 26.68 10.51
N TRP A 392 15.73 27.25 11.17
CA TRP A 392 16.65 28.22 10.53
C TRP A 392 17.25 27.61 9.25
N PRO A 393 17.45 28.35 8.14
CA PRO A 393 17.24 29.79 7.96
C PRO A 393 15.83 30.16 7.46
N LEU A 394 14.90 29.21 7.40
CA LEU A 394 13.60 29.44 6.75
C LEU A 394 12.78 30.51 7.47
N GLN A 395 12.73 30.51 8.80
CA GLN A 395 11.99 31.53 9.56
C GLN A 395 12.52 32.95 9.28
N SER A 396 13.84 33.14 9.30
CA SER A 396 14.47 34.43 9.03
C SER A 396 14.24 34.87 7.58
N LEU A 397 14.30 33.95 6.62
CA LEU A 397 13.96 34.23 5.22
C LEU A 397 12.48 34.61 5.04
N PHE A 398 11.57 33.89 5.69
CA PHE A 398 10.15 34.25 5.70
C PHE A 398 9.94 35.64 6.31
N ASN A 399 10.61 35.95 7.42
CA ASN A 399 10.54 37.28 8.04
C ASN A 399 10.98 38.38 7.07
N LEU A 400 12.15 38.22 6.45
CA LEU A 400 12.72 39.20 5.52
C LEU A 400 11.85 39.38 4.26
N VAL A 401 11.30 38.29 3.74
CA VAL A 401 10.53 38.30 2.49
C VAL A 401 9.09 38.76 2.72
N LEU A 402 8.42 38.26 3.75
CA LEU A 402 7.01 38.59 3.98
C LEU A 402 6.81 40.02 4.47
N ARG A 403 7.74 40.62 5.22
CA ARG A 403 7.61 42.03 5.65
C ARG A 403 7.54 43.01 4.48
N ASP A 404 8.15 42.67 3.35
CA ASP A 404 8.11 43.47 2.13
C ASP A 404 6.79 43.31 1.33
N VAL A 405 5.89 42.40 1.73
CA VAL A 405 4.61 42.15 1.07
C VAL A 405 3.46 42.69 1.92
N PRO A 406 2.48 43.44 1.36
CA PRO A 406 1.32 43.92 2.11
C PRO A 406 0.48 42.80 2.75
N SER A 407 -0.15 43.05 3.91
CA SER A 407 -0.98 42.05 4.62
C SER A 407 -2.09 41.44 3.77
N HIS A 408 -2.81 42.27 3.01
CA HIS A 408 -3.93 41.84 2.14
C HIS A 408 -3.50 40.93 0.98
N GLN A 409 -2.22 40.85 0.66
CA GLN A 409 -1.69 40.02 -0.44
C GLN A 409 -1.08 38.70 0.05
N ARG A 410 -1.01 38.50 1.38
CA ARG A 410 -0.38 37.35 2.02
C ARG A 410 -1.38 36.34 2.59
N HIS A 411 -2.49 36.78 3.19
CA HIS A 411 -3.42 35.86 3.86
C HIS A 411 -4.30 35.13 2.83
N GLY A 412 -4.36 33.80 2.93
CA GLY A 412 -5.17 32.93 2.06
C GLY A 412 -4.64 32.81 0.63
N THR A 413 -3.45 33.35 0.33
CA THR A 413 -2.83 33.29 -1.00
C THR A 413 -1.68 32.28 -1.02
N SER A 414 -1.44 31.66 -2.19
CA SER A 414 -0.32 30.74 -2.38
C SER A 414 1.02 31.46 -2.27
N LEU A 415 2.04 30.76 -1.74
CA LEU A 415 3.39 31.32 -1.61
C LEU A 415 3.93 31.86 -2.95
N THR A 416 3.76 31.12 -4.06
CA THR A 416 4.10 31.58 -5.42
C THR A 416 3.47 32.92 -5.78
N LYS A 417 2.18 33.08 -5.49
CA LYS A 417 1.43 34.31 -5.77
C LYS A 417 1.89 35.46 -4.90
N THR A 418 2.12 35.21 -3.61
CA THR A 418 2.64 36.21 -2.66
C THR A 418 4.05 36.68 -3.02
N LEU A 419 4.90 35.76 -3.52
CA LEU A 419 6.25 36.09 -3.95
C LEU A 419 6.30 36.74 -5.33
N SER A 420 5.23 36.63 -6.12
CA SER A 420 5.21 36.95 -7.56
C SER A 420 6.24 36.14 -8.35
N ILE A 421 6.43 34.85 -8.00
CA ILE A 421 7.38 33.94 -8.67
C ILE A 421 6.65 32.68 -9.10
N SER A 422 6.69 32.37 -10.40
CA SER A 422 6.18 31.10 -10.93
C SER A 422 7.21 29.97 -10.78
N SER A 423 6.72 28.73 -10.77
CA SER A 423 7.57 27.54 -10.77
C SER A 423 8.56 27.50 -11.95
N GLU A 424 8.17 28.05 -13.10
CA GLU A 424 9.04 28.15 -14.26
C GLU A 424 10.14 29.22 -14.08
N GLN A 425 9.80 30.38 -13.52
CA GLN A 425 10.77 31.44 -13.21
C GLN A 425 11.83 30.93 -12.21
N TYR A 426 11.39 30.25 -11.15
CA TYR A 426 12.30 29.63 -10.18
C TYR A 426 13.23 28.60 -10.83
N ARG A 427 12.68 27.69 -11.66
CA ARG A 427 13.49 26.69 -12.37
C ARG A 427 14.50 27.33 -13.33
N LYS A 428 14.11 28.39 -14.05
CA LYS A 428 15.01 29.16 -14.93
C LYS A 428 16.13 29.81 -14.11
N TRP A 429 15.79 30.50 -13.02
CA TRP A 429 16.75 31.12 -12.10
C TRP A 429 17.79 30.12 -11.58
N LEU A 430 17.35 28.96 -11.08
CA LEU A 430 18.25 27.94 -10.57
C LEU A 430 19.09 27.29 -11.68
N SER A 431 18.50 27.09 -12.87
CA SER A 431 19.23 26.57 -14.04
C SER A 431 20.33 27.52 -14.53
N MET A 432 20.16 28.83 -14.37
CA MET A 432 21.22 29.81 -14.70
C MET A 432 22.40 29.68 -13.74
N HIS A 433 22.14 29.59 -12.43
CA HIS A 433 23.18 29.40 -11.42
C HIS A 433 23.91 28.07 -11.59
N ILE A 434 23.17 26.99 -11.86
CA ILE A 434 23.76 25.68 -12.19
C ILE A 434 24.67 25.79 -13.42
N ARG A 435 24.23 26.47 -14.48
CA ARG A 435 25.04 26.64 -15.70
C ARG A 435 26.31 27.43 -15.46
N ALA A 436 26.28 28.44 -14.58
CA ALA A 436 27.45 29.23 -14.22
C ALA A 436 28.47 28.43 -13.39
N VAL A 437 28.00 27.59 -12.46
CA VAL A 437 28.86 26.80 -11.57
C VAL A 437 29.40 25.54 -12.23
N LYS A 438 28.61 24.90 -13.11
CA LYS A 438 28.93 23.60 -13.71
C LYS A 438 30.34 23.48 -14.31
N PRO A 439 30.92 24.49 -14.99
CA PRO A 439 32.29 24.43 -15.50
C PRO A 439 33.39 24.41 -14.42
N LEU A 440 33.08 24.84 -13.19
CA LEU A 440 34.03 25.02 -12.10
C LEU A 440 34.12 23.81 -11.16
N VAL A 441 33.31 22.78 -11.39
CA VAL A 441 33.13 21.67 -10.46
C VAL A 441 33.16 20.32 -11.17
N PRO A 442 33.74 19.28 -10.56
CA PRO A 442 33.92 17.98 -11.21
C PRO A 442 32.70 17.04 -11.08
N PHE A 443 31.64 17.46 -10.39
CA PHE A 443 30.49 16.62 -10.05
C PHE A 443 29.22 16.99 -10.82
N HIS A 444 28.25 16.05 -10.87
CA HIS A 444 27.02 16.23 -11.62
C HIS A 444 26.01 17.11 -10.89
N LEU A 445 25.76 18.31 -11.42
CA LEU A 445 24.82 19.28 -10.87
C LEU A 445 23.49 19.32 -11.63
N THR A 446 22.41 19.02 -10.93
CA THR A 446 21.03 19.18 -11.42
C THR A 446 20.14 19.76 -10.34
N ILE A 447 19.00 20.33 -10.74
CA ILE A 447 17.98 20.84 -9.81
C ILE A 447 17.53 19.73 -8.85
N SER A 448 17.23 18.54 -9.38
CA SER A 448 16.78 17.40 -8.58
C SER A 448 17.83 16.94 -7.58
N ALA A 449 19.12 16.94 -7.96
CA ALA A 449 20.21 16.56 -7.06
C ALA A 449 20.33 17.53 -5.88
N LEU A 450 20.21 18.85 -6.13
CA LEU A 450 20.20 19.87 -5.09
C LEU A 450 19.01 19.69 -4.14
N HIS A 451 17.78 19.64 -4.66
CA HIS A 451 16.58 19.55 -3.81
C HIS A 451 16.52 18.29 -2.95
N ARG A 452 17.18 17.20 -3.37
CA ARG A 452 17.20 15.94 -2.61
C ARG A 452 18.37 15.78 -1.65
N THR A 453 19.31 16.73 -1.63
CA THR A 453 20.57 16.60 -0.87
C THR A 453 20.29 16.35 0.63
N PHE A 454 19.44 17.15 1.28
CA PHE A 454 19.11 16.94 2.70
C PHE A 454 18.35 15.63 2.95
N LEU A 455 17.32 15.32 2.14
CA LEU A 455 16.54 14.10 2.30
C LEU A 455 17.45 12.85 2.25
N HIS A 456 18.41 12.82 1.33
CA HIS A 456 19.37 11.71 1.24
C HIS A 456 20.42 11.75 2.35
N PHE A 457 20.85 12.92 2.81
CA PHE A 457 21.72 13.05 3.97
C PHE A 457 21.06 12.49 5.24
N SER A 458 19.77 12.79 5.44
CA SER A 458 18.97 12.32 6.58
C SER A 458 18.51 10.87 6.47
N HIS A 459 18.59 10.28 5.28
CA HIS A 459 18.13 8.91 5.02
C HIS A 459 18.90 7.91 5.89
N GLY A 460 18.17 7.05 6.59
CA GLY A 460 18.74 6.06 7.50
C GLY A 460 18.91 6.55 8.93
N GLN A 461 18.90 7.87 9.16
CA GLN A 461 19.15 8.51 10.46
C GLN A 461 17.91 9.20 11.05
N VAL A 462 16.93 9.51 10.20
CA VAL A 462 15.57 9.91 10.57
C VAL A 462 14.62 8.79 10.13
N PRO A 463 13.57 8.47 10.91
CA PRO A 463 12.59 7.46 10.50
C PRO A 463 11.96 7.79 9.15
N ASP A 464 11.84 6.80 8.27
CA ASP A 464 11.25 6.95 6.94
C ASP A 464 9.80 7.47 7.02
N SER A 465 9.05 7.11 8.08
CA SER A 465 7.72 7.64 8.34
C SER A 465 7.71 9.14 8.57
N THR A 466 8.72 9.66 9.28
CA THR A 466 8.88 11.08 9.63
C THR A 466 9.35 11.89 8.42
N LEU A 467 10.30 11.36 7.64
CA LEU A 467 10.68 11.96 6.35
C LEU A 467 9.51 11.92 5.36
N GLY A 468 8.72 10.84 5.37
CA GLY A 468 7.49 10.71 4.58
C GLY A 468 6.47 11.81 4.92
N GLN A 469 6.26 12.10 6.21
CA GLN A 469 5.44 13.24 6.65
C GLN A 469 5.94 14.57 6.07
N LEU A 470 7.24 14.84 6.18
CA LEU A 470 7.86 16.08 5.66
C LEU A 470 7.58 16.30 4.16
N ILE A 471 7.61 15.24 3.36
CA ILE A 471 7.37 15.32 1.90
C ILE A 471 5.92 14.99 1.50
N SER A 472 5.02 14.78 2.47
CA SER A 472 3.64 14.34 2.27
C SER A 472 3.50 13.05 1.43
N GLN A 473 4.38 12.07 1.66
CA GLN A 473 4.35 10.77 1.00
C GLN A 473 4.33 9.65 2.04
N GLY A 474 3.30 8.80 1.97
CA GLY A 474 3.19 7.63 2.83
C GLY A 474 4.26 6.58 2.52
N CYS A 475 4.74 5.90 3.58
CA CYS A 475 5.62 4.74 3.45
C CYS A 475 5.01 3.52 4.14
N MET A 476 5.56 2.32 3.88
CA MET A 476 5.07 1.08 4.50
C MET A 476 5.12 1.11 6.04
N GLN A 477 6.02 1.89 6.62
CA GLN A 477 6.13 1.99 8.06
C GLN A 477 5.12 2.94 8.68
N SER A 478 4.60 3.89 7.91
CA SER A 478 3.51 4.79 8.35
C SER A 478 2.24 4.04 8.75
N TYR A 479 2.06 2.78 8.32
CA TYR A 479 0.97 1.92 8.78
C TYR A 479 1.11 1.50 10.26
N TYR A 480 2.32 1.47 10.81
CA TYR A 480 2.62 0.85 12.12
C TYR A 480 3.18 1.84 13.12
N ILE A 481 3.88 2.86 12.66
CA ILE A 481 4.57 3.81 13.52
C ILE A 481 3.58 4.89 13.94
N ASN A 482 3.53 5.14 15.24
CA ASN A 482 2.93 6.33 15.81
C ASN A 482 3.98 7.04 16.68
N GLN A 483 4.07 8.37 16.53
CA GLN A 483 5.05 9.19 17.23
C GLN A 483 4.42 10.50 17.66
N GLU A 484 4.91 11.03 18.79
CA GLU A 484 4.61 12.39 19.21
C GLU A 484 5.08 13.36 18.13
N ALA A 485 4.22 14.30 17.74
CA ALA A 485 4.56 15.34 16.77
C ALA A 485 5.84 16.11 17.18
N THR A 486 6.00 16.31 18.48
CA THR A 486 7.17 16.96 19.10
C THR A 486 8.46 16.18 18.83
N ALA A 487 8.43 14.84 18.95
CA ALA A 487 9.56 13.97 18.69
C ALA A 487 9.95 13.96 17.21
N SER A 488 8.96 13.88 16.30
CA SER A 488 9.16 14.00 14.86
C SER A 488 9.81 15.35 14.48
N ASN A 489 9.31 16.44 15.05
CA ASN A 489 9.87 17.78 14.85
C ASN A 489 11.32 17.89 15.32
N GLN A 490 11.62 17.38 16.51
CA GLN A 490 12.98 17.38 17.06
C GLN A 490 13.95 16.59 16.19
N GLN A 491 13.53 15.44 15.65
CA GLN A 491 14.37 14.63 14.76
C GLN A 491 14.70 15.39 13.46
N ILE A 492 13.70 15.94 12.78
CA ILE A 492 13.91 16.72 11.53
C ILE A 492 14.84 17.89 11.80
N ARG A 493 14.58 18.66 12.87
CA ARG A 493 15.39 19.84 13.24
C ARG A 493 16.82 19.48 13.60
N ARG A 494 17.03 18.41 14.36
CA ARG A 494 18.36 17.94 14.75
C ARG A 494 19.20 17.62 13.52
N TYR A 495 18.68 16.81 12.60
CA TYR A 495 19.44 16.43 11.41
C TYR A 495 19.55 17.54 10.38
N TRP A 496 18.58 18.45 10.34
CA TRP A 496 18.71 19.68 9.58
C TRP A 496 19.87 20.55 10.11
N GLN A 497 19.98 20.72 11.43
CA GLN A 497 21.10 21.46 12.03
C GLN A 497 22.46 20.81 11.71
N VAL A 498 22.57 19.48 11.85
CA VAL A 498 23.80 18.76 11.48
C VAL A 498 24.11 18.94 9.98
N PHE A 499 23.11 18.87 9.11
CA PHE A 499 23.29 19.15 7.68
C PHE A 499 23.80 20.57 7.42
N LEU A 500 23.26 21.57 8.13
CA LEU A 500 23.71 22.95 8.04
C LEU A 500 25.16 23.14 8.52
N ASP A 501 25.56 22.42 9.57
CA ASP A 501 26.94 22.40 10.06
C ASP A 501 27.89 21.84 9.00
N GLU A 502 27.50 20.74 8.34
CA GLU A 502 28.28 20.09 7.27
C GLU A 502 28.44 20.97 6.02
N ILE A 503 27.40 21.72 5.64
CA ILE A 503 27.51 22.68 4.53
C ILE A 503 28.19 24.01 4.96
N GLY A 504 28.50 24.18 6.25
CA GLY A 504 29.22 25.34 6.79
C GLY A 504 28.36 26.60 6.98
N ALA A 505 27.04 26.48 7.07
CA ALA A 505 26.12 27.61 7.20
C ALA A 505 25.99 28.16 8.64
N THR A 506 26.30 27.35 9.65
CA THR A 506 25.99 27.65 11.07
C THR A 506 27.09 28.39 11.82
N LYS A 507 28.29 28.50 11.24
CA LYS A 507 29.37 29.33 11.80
C LYS A 507 29.08 30.84 11.76
N ALA A 508 27.98 31.22 11.12
CA ALA A 508 27.62 32.61 10.84
C ALA A 508 26.73 33.29 11.88
N PHE A 509 25.96 32.54 12.68
CA PHE A 509 25.06 33.10 13.69
C PHE A 509 24.81 32.06 14.79
N ASP A 510 24.58 32.54 16.01
CA ASP A 510 24.16 31.75 17.16
C ASP A 510 22.73 31.23 16.89
N SER A 511 22.62 30.12 16.15
CA SER A 511 21.37 29.48 15.70
C SER A 511 20.42 29.19 16.87
N SER A 512 20.97 29.14 18.09
CA SER A 512 20.26 29.07 19.37
C SER A 512 19.23 30.20 19.54
N ARG A 513 19.51 31.44 19.11
CA ARG A 513 18.63 32.60 19.41
C ARG A 513 17.32 32.61 18.62
N GLU A 514 17.31 32.11 17.38
CA GLU A 514 16.08 32.00 16.56
C GLU A 514 15.37 30.65 16.74
N THR A 515 16.09 29.60 17.13
CA THR A 515 15.44 28.32 17.50
C THR A 515 14.79 28.36 18.88
N HIS A 516 15.07 29.39 19.70
CA HIS A 516 14.51 29.58 21.04
C HIS A 516 13.28 30.50 21.13
N THR A 517 12.72 31.01 20.03
CA THR A 517 11.45 31.78 20.11
C THR A 517 10.25 30.87 20.37
N SER A 518 10.04 30.60 21.65
CA SER A 518 8.72 30.64 22.30
C SER A 518 7.58 29.83 21.71
N GLU A 519 7.85 28.74 20.99
CA GLU A 519 6.97 27.60 21.16
C GLU A 519 7.26 27.05 22.56
N ARG A 520 6.46 27.53 23.52
CA ARG A 520 5.76 26.57 24.37
C ARG A 520 5.11 25.61 23.36
N LEU A 521 5.86 24.59 22.92
CA LEU A 521 5.29 23.29 22.59
C LEU A 521 4.31 23.10 23.74
N GLY A 522 3.01 23.28 23.44
CA GLY A 522 1.98 23.22 24.47
C GLY A 522 2.31 22.02 25.34
N MET A 523 2.23 22.18 26.67
CA MET A 523 2.41 21.07 27.61
C MET A 523 1.85 19.84 26.95
N GLY A 524 2.72 18.90 26.58
CA GLY A 524 2.42 17.87 25.60
C GLY A 524 1.07 17.28 25.96
N SER A 525 0.06 17.56 25.14
CA SER A 525 -1.16 16.83 25.26
C SER A 525 -0.74 15.40 24.93
N PHE A 526 -1.06 14.44 25.79
CA PHE A 526 -0.80 13.01 25.58
C PHE A 526 -1.51 12.46 24.30
N HIS A 527 -2.09 13.34 23.47
CA HIS A 527 -2.90 13.07 22.29
C HIS A 527 -2.34 13.71 21.00
N ASP A 528 -1.15 14.31 21.02
CA ASP A 528 -0.54 14.95 19.84
C ASP A 528 0.33 13.95 19.06
N GLN A 529 -0.32 12.87 18.62
CA GLN A 529 0.28 11.71 17.98
C GLN A 529 0.03 11.72 16.47
N VAL A 530 1.04 11.37 15.69
CA VAL A 530 1.02 11.41 14.22
C VAL A 530 1.44 10.05 13.67
N GLY A 531 0.63 9.48 12.78
CA GLY A 531 0.88 8.17 12.17
C GLY A 531 -0.23 7.16 12.45
N SER A 532 0.10 6.00 12.97
CA SER A 532 -0.88 4.90 13.05
C SER A 532 -1.84 5.01 14.24
N ALA A 533 -3.13 5.19 13.95
CA ALA A 533 -4.20 5.30 14.94
C ALA A 533 -4.45 4.01 15.76
N LEU A 534 -4.10 2.83 15.25
CA LEU A 534 -4.28 1.54 15.94
C LEU A 534 -3.20 1.28 17.02
N THR A 535 -2.40 2.29 17.38
CA THR A 535 -1.33 2.12 18.36
C THR A 535 -1.90 2.14 19.77
N LEU A 536 -1.75 1.02 20.49
CA LEU A 536 -2.15 0.89 21.90
C LEU A 536 -1.39 1.91 22.75
N ARG A 537 -2.03 2.45 23.78
CA ARG A 537 -1.41 3.35 24.75
C ARG A 537 -0.41 2.61 25.64
N GLU A 538 0.80 3.16 25.74
CA GLU A 538 1.89 2.58 26.55
C GLU A 538 1.50 2.49 28.03
N GLU A 539 0.72 3.45 28.52
CA GLU A 539 0.30 3.57 29.92
C GLU A 539 -0.63 2.44 30.37
N LEU A 540 -1.22 1.71 29.42
CA LEU A 540 -2.09 0.56 29.71
C LEU A 540 -1.30 -0.74 29.90
N LEU A 541 -0.05 -0.80 29.44
CA LEU A 541 0.75 -2.03 29.53
C LEU A 541 0.89 -2.53 30.98
N PRO A 542 1.17 -1.68 31.99
CA PRO A 542 1.24 -2.14 33.37
C PRO A 542 -0.06 -2.79 33.86
N LEU A 543 -1.21 -2.19 33.52
CA LEU A 543 -2.53 -2.71 33.90
C LEU A 543 -2.82 -4.05 33.22
N ILE A 544 -2.53 -4.15 31.92
CA ILE A 544 -2.73 -5.38 31.14
C ILE A 544 -1.86 -6.52 31.67
N LEU A 545 -0.55 -6.27 31.85
CA LEU A 545 0.39 -7.29 32.30
C LEU A 545 0.11 -7.72 33.75
N SER A 546 -0.24 -6.78 34.63
CA SER A 546 -0.63 -7.07 36.02
C SER A 546 -1.90 -7.91 36.08
N ALA A 547 -2.92 -7.60 35.26
CA ALA A 547 -4.16 -8.38 35.23
C ALA A 547 -3.93 -9.85 34.84
N ILE A 548 -2.89 -10.11 34.04
CA ILE A 548 -2.50 -11.46 33.61
C ILE A 548 -1.71 -12.18 34.71
N LEU A 549 -0.68 -11.54 35.27
CA LEU A 549 0.31 -12.19 36.14
C LEU A 549 0.00 -12.14 37.63
N MET A 550 -0.67 -11.09 38.13
CA MET A 550 -0.94 -10.94 39.58
C MET A 550 -1.66 -12.16 40.19
N PRO A 551 -2.66 -12.79 39.51
CA PRO A 551 -3.31 -14.00 40.03
C PRO A 551 -2.39 -15.22 40.18
N LEU A 552 -1.22 -15.23 39.52
CA LEU A 552 -0.23 -16.31 39.64
C LEU A 552 0.70 -16.13 40.86
N GLN A 553 0.63 -14.99 41.55
CA GLN A 553 1.43 -14.75 42.75
C GLN A 553 0.91 -15.55 43.95
N HIS A 554 -0.38 -15.88 43.98
CA HIS A 554 -0.99 -16.73 45.01
C HIS A 554 -0.71 -18.21 44.71
N ARG A 555 0.42 -18.69 45.21
CA ARG A 555 0.89 -20.06 45.02
C ARG A 555 0.21 -21.01 46.00
N PRO A 556 -0.55 -22.01 45.52
CA PRO A 556 -1.04 -23.09 46.38
C PRO A 556 0.12 -23.88 47.00
N SER A 557 -0.15 -24.65 48.05
CA SER A 557 0.88 -25.40 48.79
C SER A 557 1.55 -26.49 47.96
N SER A 558 0.87 -27.04 46.94
CA SER A 558 1.41 -28.09 46.07
C SER A 558 0.85 -28.02 44.66
N TYR A 559 1.74 -28.04 43.66
CA TYR A 559 1.39 -28.03 42.24
C TYR A 559 0.71 -29.33 41.78
N LEU A 560 1.17 -30.49 42.24
CA LEU A 560 0.66 -31.80 41.78
C LEU A 560 -0.78 -32.07 42.22
N GLN A 561 -1.27 -31.35 43.22
CA GLN A 561 -2.63 -31.43 43.73
C GLN A 561 -3.58 -30.41 43.11
N LEU A 562 -3.09 -29.56 42.19
CA LEU A 562 -3.94 -28.59 41.51
C LEU A 562 -4.96 -29.29 40.60
N PRO A 563 -6.26 -28.97 40.72
CA PRO A 563 -7.25 -29.48 39.79
C PRO A 563 -6.97 -29.01 38.35
N SER A 564 -7.50 -29.72 37.34
CA SER A 564 -7.24 -29.45 35.92
C SER A 564 -7.57 -28.01 35.51
N ASN A 565 -8.67 -27.44 36.01
CA ASN A 565 -9.07 -26.05 35.76
C ASN A 565 -8.03 -25.02 36.26
N HIS A 566 -7.35 -25.28 37.37
CA HIS A 566 -6.29 -24.40 37.87
C HIS A 566 -5.05 -24.51 36.99
N ARG A 567 -4.68 -25.72 36.58
CA ARG A 567 -3.54 -25.93 35.66
C ARG A 567 -3.77 -25.27 34.30
N GLN A 568 -5.00 -25.36 33.77
CA GLN A 568 -5.44 -24.63 32.59
C GLN A 568 -5.26 -23.12 32.78
N MET A 569 -5.84 -22.55 33.84
CA MET A 569 -5.76 -21.10 34.11
C MET A 569 -4.30 -20.61 34.19
N TRP A 570 -3.42 -21.35 34.86
CA TRP A 570 -1.99 -21.01 34.94
C TRP A 570 -1.33 -21.05 33.55
N SER A 571 -1.59 -22.10 32.75
CA SER A 571 -1.08 -22.21 31.39
C SER A 571 -1.56 -21.06 30.51
N GLU A 572 -2.86 -20.78 30.54
CA GLU A 572 -3.48 -19.72 29.74
C GLU A 572 -2.88 -18.34 30.04
N ARG A 573 -2.72 -18.00 31.33
CA ARG A 573 -2.14 -16.71 31.74
C ARG A 573 -0.66 -16.59 31.39
N LEU A 574 0.15 -17.61 31.66
CA LEU A 574 1.57 -17.62 31.30
C LEU A 574 1.75 -17.55 29.78
N THR A 575 0.96 -18.32 29.03
CA THR A 575 0.99 -18.31 27.56
C THR A 575 0.62 -16.94 27.01
N LEU A 576 -0.43 -16.32 27.54
CA LEU A 576 -0.86 -14.99 27.13
C LEU A 576 0.22 -13.94 27.42
N TYR A 577 0.85 -14.00 28.60
CA TYR A 577 1.97 -13.12 28.93
C TYR A 577 3.14 -13.29 27.97
N LEU A 578 3.59 -14.53 27.75
CA LEU A 578 4.67 -14.85 26.80
C LEU A 578 4.33 -14.37 25.39
N HIS A 579 3.06 -14.48 24.99
CA HIS A 579 2.61 -13.99 23.71
C HIS A 579 2.72 -12.47 23.59
N LEU A 580 2.16 -11.74 24.56
CA LEU A 580 2.22 -10.28 24.60
C LEU A 580 3.66 -9.78 24.65
N ARG A 581 4.50 -10.39 25.50
CA ARG A 581 5.93 -10.09 25.63
C ARG A 581 6.68 -10.30 24.31
N ALA A 582 6.43 -11.42 23.62
CA ALA A 582 7.03 -11.70 22.31
C ALA A 582 6.49 -10.77 21.21
N ALA A 583 5.19 -10.52 21.16
CA ALA A 583 4.58 -9.64 20.16
C ALA A 583 5.12 -8.21 20.25
N MET A 584 5.29 -7.69 21.47
CA MET A 584 5.78 -6.33 21.71
C MET A 584 7.29 -6.16 21.53
N THR A 585 8.08 -7.23 21.56
CA THR A 585 9.55 -7.15 21.41
C THR A 585 10.09 -7.72 20.11
N LEU A 586 9.35 -8.61 19.44
CA LEU A 586 9.72 -9.19 18.15
C LEU A 586 8.90 -8.64 16.98
N ALA A 587 7.96 -7.72 17.26
CA ALA A 587 6.99 -7.21 16.29
C ALA A 587 6.25 -8.32 15.52
N LEU A 588 5.79 -9.35 16.25
CA LEU A 588 5.06 -10.49 15.68
C LEU A 588 3.85 -10.01 14.87
N ARG A 589 3.58 -10.69 13.77
CA ARG A 589 2.36 -10.41 12.99
C ARG A 589 1.18 -11.18 13.60
N PRO A 590 -0.03 -10.61 13.57
CA PRO A 590 -1.25 -11.33 13.94
C PRO A 590 -1.67 -12.25 12.80
N VAL A 591 -0.94 -13.35 12.63
CA VAL A 591 -1.26 -14.43 11.69
C VAL A 591 -1.86 -15.61 12.43
N GLU A 592 -2.50 -16.52 11.71
CA GLU A 592 -3.16 -17.71 12.27
C GLU A 592 -2.22 -18.49 13.20
N HIS A 593 -0.99 -18.77 12.76
CA HIS A 593 0.04 -19.43 13.56
C HIS A 593 1.29 -18.54 13.73
N PRO A 594 1.38 -17.75 14.83
CA PRO A 594 2.45 -16.78 15.01
C PRO A 594 3.81 -17.39 15.41
N TYR A 595 3.82 -18.62 15.95
CA TYR A 595 5.02 -19.31 16.42
C TYR A 595 5.46 -20.43 15.47
N PRO A 596 6.77 -20.58 15.21
CA PRO A 596 7.26 -21.65 14.37
C PRO A 596 7.41 -22.97 15.16
N THR A 597 7.75 -24.05 14.45
CA THR A 597 8.18 -25.31 15.09
C THR A 597 9.55 -25.15 15.77
N LEU A 598 9.87 -26.03 16.73
CA LEU A 598 11.13 -26.00 17.48
C LEU A 598 12.37 -26.07 16.59
N ASP A 599 12.30 -26.77 15.45
CA ASP A 599 13.39 -26.87 14.45
C ASP A 599 13.78 -25.51 13.85
N HIS A 600 12.93 -24.51 14.03
CA HIS A 600 13.11 -23.15 13.55
C HIS A 600 13.43 -22.15 14.67
N ILE A 601 13.75 -22.64 15.86
CA ILE A 601 14.12 -21.85 17.03
C ILE A 601 15.51 -22.27 17.48
N ALA A 602 16.47 -21.35 17.37
CA ALA A 602 17.81 -21.50 17.93
C ALA A 602 17.88 -20.76 19.27
N PHE A 603 17.58 -21.46 20.37
CA PHE A 603 17.53 -20.88 21.72
C PHE A 603 18.86 -20.24 22.16
N GLN A 604 20.00 -20.87 21.82
CA GLN A 604 21.32 -20.36 22.22
C GLN A 604 21.65 -19.00 21.61
N THR A 605 21.20 -18.75 20.38
CA THR A 605 21.47 -17.51 19.64
C THR A 605 20.28 -16.55 19.65
N GLY A 606 19.14 -16.97 20.17
CA GLY A 606 17.90 -16.21 20.20
C GLY A 606 17.28 -15.95 18.84
N LEU A 607 17.43 -16.87 17.90
CA LEU A 607 16.90 -16.71 16.54
C LEU A 607 15.65 -17.56 16.35
N LEU A 608 14.59 -16.95 15.81
CA LEU A 608 13.37 -17.62 15.42
C LEU A 608 13.13 -17.39 13.92
N THR A 609 12.81 -18.43 13.16
CA THR A 609 12.46 -18.29 11.75
C THR A 609 10.99 -18.61 11.53
N VAL A 610 10.22 -17.65 11.00
CA VAL A 610 8.78 -17.82 10.77
C VAL A 610 8.44 -17.53 9.31
N GLN A 611 7.39 -18.16 8.81
CA GLN A 611 6.97 -18.02 7.41
C GLN A 611 6.40 -16.61 7.13
N ASP A 612 6.68 -16.05 5.94
CA ASP A 612 6.09 -14.77 5.53
C ASP A 612 4.68 -14.97 4.94
N LYS A 613 3.72 -14.14 5.36
CA LYS A 613 2.34 -14.10 4.81
C LYS A 613 2.31 -13.81 3.30
N ARG A 614 3.36 -13.19 2.75
CA ARG A 614 3.40 -12.69 1.35
C ARG A 614 4.44 -13.37 0.46
N SER A 615 5.06 -14.45 0.92
CA SER A 615 6.06 -15.11 0.09
C SER A 615 5.40 -15.79 -1.11
N HIS A 616 5.95 -15.54 -2.30
CA HIS A 616 5.55 -16.26 -3.52
C HIS A 616 6.16 -17.67 -3.57
N HIS A 617 7.03 -18.01 -2.60
CA HIS A 617 7.70 -19.29 -2.44
C HIS A 617 7.41 -19.81 -1.02
N HIS A 618 7.07 -21.10 -0.91
CA HIS A 618 6.75 -21.75 0.37
C HIS A 618 7.91 -21.66 1.40
N ASP A 619 9.15 -21.49 0.93
CA ASP A 619 10.36 -21.55 1.76
C ASP A 619 10.86 -20.19 2.29
N GLU A 620 10.30 -19.07 1.84
CA GLU A 620 10.76 -17.75 2.31
C GLU A 620 10.33 -17.52 3.77
N ARG A 621 11.33 -17.45 4.65
CA ARG A 621 11.17 -17.25 6.09
C ARG A 621 11.81 -15.93 6.51
N ARG A 622 11.19 -15.27 7.48
CA ARG A 622 11.77 -14.11 8.17
C ARG A 622 12.49 -14.55 9.44
N VAL A 623 13.59 -13.88 9.74
CA VAL A 623 14.35 -14.06 10.97
C VAL A 623 13.88 -13.04 12.00
N LEU A 624 13.58 -13.52 13.20
CA LEU A 624 13.25 -12.72 14.38
C LEU A 624 14.34 -12.95 15.44
N VAL A 625 14.65 -11.90 16.20
CA VAL A 625 15.69 -11.95 17.24
C VAL A 625 15.05 -11.71 18.59
N ALA A 626 15.05 -12.74 19.45
CA ALA A 626 14.58 -12.66 20.82
C ALA A 626 15.69 -12.29 21.80
N ASP A 627 15.30 -11.58 22.86
CA ASP A 627 16.20 -11.28 23.96
C ASP A 627 16.39 -12.51 24.87
N PRO A 628 17.52 -12.59 25.61
CA PRO A 628 17.82 -13.75 26.45
C PRO A 628 16.75 -14.09 27.49
N LYS A 629 16.09 -13.09 28.09
CA LYS A 629 15.11 -13.31 29.15
C LYS A 629 13.84 -13.96 28.60
N LEU A 630 13.34 -13.48 27.46
CA LEU A 630 12.20 -14.11 26.78
C LEU A 630 12.49 -15.59 26.42
N LEU A 631 13.71 -15.89 25.96
CA LEU A 631 14.10 -17.27 25.62
C LEU A 631 14.18 -18.17 26.85
N GLN A 632 14.71 -17.64 27.96
CA GLN A 632 14.74 -18.34 29.23
C GLN A 632 13.32 -18.71 29.68
N LEU A 633 12.39 -17.74 29.67
CA LEU A 633 11.00 -17.96 30.06
C LEU A 633 10.32 -18.98 29.13
N LEU A 634 10.54 -18.89 27.81
CA LEU A 634 10.02 -19.87 26.85
C LEU A 634 10.58 -21.27 27.12
N SER A 635 11.88 -21.39 27.42
CA SER A 635 12.51 -22.67 27.74
C SER A 635 11.96 -23.27 29.04
N GLN A 636 11.81 -22.47 30.10
CA GLN A 636 11.22 -22.91 31.37
C GLN A 636 9.77 -23.37 31.18
N TYR A 637 8.99 -22.61 30.40
CA TYR A 637 7.62 -22.99 30.06
C TYR A 637 7.55 -24.32 29.29
N GLN A 638 8.49 -24.56 28.37
CA GLN A 638 8.59 -25.84 27.65
C GLN A 638 9.00 -27.00 28.57
N CYS A 639 9.91 -26.79 29.51
CA CYS A 639 10.24 -27.79 30.52
C CYS A 639 9.01 -28.14 31.37
N TRP A 640 8.22 -27.13 31.75
CA TRP A 640 6.97 -27.34 32.47
C TRP A 640 5.95 -28.10 31.63
N GLN A 641 5.83 -27.78 30.35
CA GLN A 641 4.97 -28.47 29.39
C GLN A 641 5.28 -29.97 29.33
N GLN A 642 6.57 -30.33 29.21
CA GLN A 642 7.02 -31.72 29.20
C GLN A 642 6.72 -32.45 30.50
N ARG A 643 6.77 -31.76 31.64
CA ARG A 643 6.49 -32.32 32.97
C ARG A 643 5.00 -32.59 33.19
N LEU A 644 4.12 -31.68 32.77
CA LEU A 644 2.68 -31.79 33.03
C LEU A 644 2.04 -32.91 32.20
N LEU A 645 2.27 -32.90 30.88
CA LEU A 645 1.78 -33.93 29.98
C LEU A 645 2.78 -34.05 28.82
N PRO A 646 3.65 -35.07 28.82
CA PRO A 646 4.61 -35.28 27.74
C PRO A 646 3.86 -35.40 26.41
N LEU A 647 4.31 -34.66 25.39
CA LEU A 647 3.74 -34.74 24.05
C LEU A 647 4.11 -36.09 23.43
N SER A 648 3.25 -37.09 23.59
CA SER A 648 3.40 -38.41 22.97
C SER A 648 3.09 -38.33 21.47
N GLN A 649 4.16 -38.44 20.67
CA GLN A 649 4.21 -38.79 19.24
C GLN A 649 3.61 -37.82 18.19
N SER A 650 4.47 -37.38 17.27
CA SER A 650 4.21 -37.02 15.87
C SER A 650 3.37 -35.76 15.55
N ARG A 651 3.32 -34.75 16.42
CA ARG A 651 3.03 -33.37 15.97
C ARG A 651 4.31 -32.55 16.09
N ALA A 652 4.66 -31.82 15.03
CA ALA A 652 5.80 -30.92 15.05
C ALA A 652 5.65 -29.97 16.25
N LEU A 653 6.56 -30.10 17.22
CA LEU A 653 6.52 -29.32 18.45
C LEU A 653 6.60 -27.84 18.07
N VAL A 654 5.59 -27.05 18.40
CA VAL A 654 5.59 -25.59 18.17
C VAL A 654 6.21 -24.86 19.34
N GLY A 655 6.75 -23.67 19.06
CA GLY A 655 7.49 -22.87 20.04
C GLY A 655 6.67 -22.44 21.27
N LEU A 656 5.34 -22.35 21.16
CA LEU A 656 4.46 -22.00 22.26
C LEU A 656 3.11 -22.73 22.16
N ASN A 657 2.70 -23.37 23.26
CA ASN A 657 1.45 -24.11 23.38
C ASN A 657 0.67 -23.64 24.61
N VAL A 658 -0.65 -23.83 24.57
CA VAL A 658 -1.54 -23.62 25.72
C VAL A 658 -2.16 -24.96 26.13
N PHE A 659 -2.33 -25.19 27.43
CA PHE A 659 -3.06 -26.32 27.97
C PHE A 659 -4.53 -25.93 28.12
N ASP A 660 -5.44 -26.68 27.48
CA ASP A 660 -6.88 -26.43 27.52
C ASP A 660 -7.61 -27.09 28.70
N GLY A 661 -6.87 -27.79 29.57
CA GLY A 661 -7.41 -28.59 30.68
C GLY A 661 -7.30 -30.10 30.45
N GLU A 662 -7.15 -30.52 29.20
CA GLU A 662 -7.04 -31.93 28.79
C GLU A 662 -5.77 -32.21 27.99
N GLN A 663 -5.44 -31.35 27.02
CA GLN A 663 -4.32 -31.51 26.10
C GLN A 663 -3.61 -30.18 25.81
N TRP A 664 -2.41 -30.31 25.23
CA TRP A 664 -1.65 -29.18 24.71
C TRP A 664 -2.09 -28.84 23.29
N GLN A 665 -2.40 -27.57 23.05
CA GLN A 665 -2.75 -27.05 21.74
C GLN A 665 -1.74 -25.97 21.30
N PRO A 666 -1.35 -25.93 20.02
CA PRO A 666 -0.57 -24.83 19.45
C PRO A 666 -1.26 -23.48 19.69
N LEU A 667 -0.50 -22.46 20.09
CA LEU A 667 -1.08 -21.12 20.23
C LEU A 667 -1.37 -20.51 18.86
N ASP A 668 -2.66 -20.41 18.52
CA ASP A 668 -3.14 -19.75 17.31
C ASP A 668 -3.81 -18.38 17.61
N GLN A 669 -4.15 -17.65 16.55
CA GLN A 669 -4.78 -16.32 16.66
C GLN A 669 -6.12 -16.34 17.41
N ASN A 670 -6.93 -17.39 17.25
CA ASN A 670 -8.26 -17.47 17.86
C ASN A 670 -8.16 -17.72 19.36
N ILE A 671 -7.22 -18.56 19.77
CA ILE A 671 -6.88 -18.78 21.17
C ILE A 671 -6.40 -17.47 21.79
N VAL A 672 -5.47 -16.74 21.15
CA VAL A 672 -5.01 -15.45 21.69
C VAL A 672 -6.17 -14.47 21.88
N LYS A 673 -7.07 -14.33 20.89
CA LYS A 673 -8.26 -13.47 21.03
C LYS A 673 -9.15 -13.89 22.20
N ARG A 674 -9.40 -15.20 22.34
CA ARG A 674 -10.18 -15.76 23.45
C ARG A 674 -9.54 -15.38 24.79
N LEU A 675 -8.24 -15.65 24.94
CA LEU A 675 -7.51 -15.37 26.18
C LEU A 675 -7.49 -13.87 26.51
N LEU A 676 -7.30 -13.00 25.51
CA LEU A 676 -7.40 -11.55 25.69
C LEU A 676 -8.78 -11.15 26.20
N ASN A 677 -9.85 -11.62 25.56
CA ASN A 677 -11.22 -11.33 25.98
C ASN A 677 -11.50 -11.83 27.40
N THR A 678 -10.96 -12.99 27.78
CA THR A 678 -11.14 -13.56 29.13
C THR A 678 -10.40 -12.79 30.22
N TYR A 679 -9.16 -12.36 29.98
CA TYR A 679 -8.29 -11.87 31.05
C TYR A 679 -8.02 -10.36 31.02
N VAL A 680 -8.28 -9.69 29.90
CA VAL A 680 -7.92 -8.28 29.69
C VAL A 680 -9.10 -7.47 29.15
N GLY A 681 -9.72 -7.95 28.08
CA GLY A 681 -10.76 -7.27 27.29
C GLY A 681 -10.46 -7.31 25.79
N GLU A 682 -11.37 -6.79 24.98
CA GLU A 682 -11.28 -6.86 23.51
C GLU A 682 -10.16 -5.98 22.95
N LEU A 683 -8.99 -6.56 22.66
CA LEU A 683 -7.85 -5.83 22.08
C LEU A 683 -7.59 -6.27 20.64
N ASP A 684 -7.25 -5.31 19.78
CA ASP A 684 -6.83 -5.60 18.42
C ASP A 684 -5.39 -6.13 18.41
N LEU A 685 -5.23 -7.37 17.93
CA LEU A 685 -3.93 -8.03 17.84
C LEU A 685 -2.94 -7.30 16.92
N GLY A 686 -3.42 -6.56 15.93
CA GLY A 686 -2.61 -5.68 15.09
C GLY A 686 -1.95 -4.56 15.92
N GLY A 687 -2.64 -4.05 16.94
CA GLY A 687 -2.14 -3.00 17.82
C GLY A 687 -0.85 -3.38 18.57
N LEU A 688 -0.64 -4.68 18.87
CA LEU A 688 0.57 -5.18 19.54
C LEU A 688 1.85 -4.92 18.72
N ARG A 689 1.74 -5.02 17.40
CA ARG A 689 2.85 -4.74 16.49
C ARG A 689 3.14 -3.24 16.37
N HIS A 690 2.11 -2.41 16.53
CA HIS A 690 2.22 -0.95 16.47
C HIS A 690 2.87 -0.40 17.73
N ILE A 691 2.45 -0.90 18.90
CA ILE A 691 3.10 -0.55 20.16
C ILE A 691 4.55 -1.06 20.16
N SER A 692 4.85 -2.24 19.62
CA SER A 692 6.24 -2.72 19.46
C SER A 692 7.14 -1.71 18.72
N ALA A 693 6.70 -1.23 17.55
CA ALA A 693 7.43 -0.21 16.78
C ALA A 693 7.61 1.08 17.58
N SER A 694 6.56 1.53 18.27
CA SER A 694 6.53 2.79 19.02
C SER A 694 7.46 2.74 20.25
N LEU A 695 7.42 1.66 21.03
CA LEU A 695 8.32 1.42 22.16
C LEU A 695 9.78 1.40 21.70
N TRP A 696 10.07 0.71 20.58
CA TRP A 696 11.42 0.62 20.05
C TRP A 696 11.96 1.98 19.58
N LEU A 697 11.13 2.74 18.87
CA LEU A 697 11.48 4.09 18.39
C LEU A 697 11.78 5.04 19.56
N LYS A 698 10.93 5.06 20.58
CA LYS A 698 11.11 5.87 21.79
C LYS A 698 12.41 5.49 22.52
N ALA A 699 12.70 4.20 22.65
CA ALA A 699 13.90 3.70 23.30
C ALA A 699 15.21 4.03 22.55
N ASN A 700 15.15 4.13 21.22
CA ASN A 700 16.31 4.30 20.33
C ASN A 700 16.40 5.69 19.67
N GLN A 701 15.60 6.67 20.10
CA GLN A 701 15.51 7.99 19.47
C GLN A 701 16.87 8.72 19.36
N SER A 702 17.76 8.57 20.34
CA SER A 702 19.06 9.26 20.37
C SER A 702 20.08 8.73 19.36
N HIS A 703 20.00 7.44 19.04
CA HIS A 703 20.92 6.68 18.15
C HIS A 703 20.13 5.87 17.12
N PHE A 704 19.09 6.49 16.56
CA PHE A 704 18.19 5.83 15.63
C PHE A 704 18.94 5.40 14.36
N ALA A 705 18.66 4.18 13.91
CA ALA A 705 19.04 3.71 12.59
C ALA A 705 17.82 3.03 11.93
N GLN A 706 17.48 3.47 10.73
CA GLN A 706 16.37 2.92 9.95
C GLN A 706 16.54 1.42 9.67
N THR A 707 17.79 0.98 9.48
CA THR A 707 18.14 -0.43 9.28
C THR A 707 17.72 -1.29 10.45
N ASP A 708 17.90 -0.82 11.68
CA ASP A 708 17.61 -1.59 12.89
C ASP A 708 16.10 -1.72 13.12
N LEU A 709 15.35 -0.65 12.79
CA LEU A 709 13.90 -0.69 12.76
C LEU A 709 13.37 -1.63 11.66
N ASN A 710 14.00 -1.61 10.47
CA ASN A 710 13.64 -2.51 9.37
C ASN A 710 13.89 -3.97 9.74
N VAL A 711 14.96 -4.28 10.50
CA VAL A 711 15.24 -5.61 11.07
C VAL A 711 14.14 -6.00 12.05
N LEU A 712 13.82 -5.17 13.04
CA LEU A 712 12.75 -5.44 14.00
C LEU A 712 11.42 -5.74 13.28
N MET A 713 11.01 -4.85 12.39
CA MET A 713 9.72 -4.94 11.72
C MET A 713 9.73 -5.92 10.55
N ASN A 714 10.88 -6.48 10.18
CA ASN A 714 11.08 -7.23 8.94
C ASN A 714 10.44 -6.53 7.73
N HIS A 715 10.67 -5.22 7.60
CA HIS A 715 10.12 -4.36 6.55
C HIS A 715 11.26 -3.78 5.72
N PHE A 716 11.86 -4.64 4.90
CA PHE A 716 12.90 -4.25 3.96
C PHE A 716 12.30 -3.81 2.62
N GLN A 717 12.95 -2.88 1.94
CA GLN A 717 12.60 -2.56 0.56
C GLN A 717 12.94 -3.76 -0.34
N ARG A 718 12.23 -3.92 -1.47
CA ARG A 718 12.50 -5.05 -2.41
C ARG A 718 13.97 -5.05 -2.85
N GLY A 719 14.65 -6.18 -2.61
CA GLY A 719 16.08 -6.35 -2.91
C GLY A 719 17.02 -6.06 -1.72
N GLN A 720 16.48 -5.58 -0.60
CA GLN A 720 17.17 -5.55 0.69
C GLN A 720 16.72 -6.78 1.49
N SER A 721 17.66 -7.45 2.12
CA SER A 721 17.40 -8.44 3.16
C SER A 721 18.33 -8.15 4.33
N PRO A 722 17.97 -8.50 5.57
CA PRO A 722 18.87 -8.32 6.71
C PRO A 722 20.18 -9.07 6.44
N ILE A 723 20.11 -10.28 5.90
CA ILE A 723 21.27 -11.10 5.54
C ILE A 723 22.09 -10.46 4.42
N GLY A 724 21.47 -9.76 3.46
CA GLY A 724 22.17 -9.06 2.38
C GLY A 724 22.85 -7.77 2.84
N LEU A 725 22.15 -6.98 3.66
CA LEU A 725 22.67 -5.73 4.27
C LEU A 725 23.81 -6.01 5.25
N PHE A 726 23.71 -7.12 5.97
CA PHE A 726 24.72 -7.61 6.91
C PHE A 726 25.47 -8.82 6.34
N SER A 727 25.66 -8.91 5.02
CA SER A 727 26.32 -10.07 4.38
C SER A 727 27.75 -10.32 4.84
N LEU A 728 28.38 -9.32 5.45
CA LEU A 728 29.69 -9.40 6.08
C LEU A 728 29.64 -9.79 7.57
N LEU A 729 28.46 -9.85 8.18
CA LEU A 729 28.25 -10.28 9.57
C LEU A 729 27.70 -11.69 9.62
N SER A 730 28.09 -12.44 10.65
CA SER A 730 27.43 -13.71 10.99
C SER A 730 26.02 -13.45 11.55
N LEU A 731 25.14 -14.44 11.46
CA LEU A 731 23.80 -14.37 12.08
C LEU A 731 23.87 -14.11 13.59
N ASN A 732 24.93 -14.60 14.26
CA ASN A 732 25.15 -14.34 15.69
C ASN A 732 25.49 -12.87 15.96
N GLN A 733 26.29 -12.23 15.09
CA GLN A 733 26.59 -10.80 15.19
C GLN A 733 25.36 -9.95 14.93
N LEU A 734 24.52 -10.33 13.97
CA LEU A 734 23.23 -9.68 13.71
C LEU A 734 22.30 -9.81 14.92
N ALA A 735 22.17 -11.02 15.47
CA ALA A 735 21.36 -11.28 16.66
C ALA A 735 21.82 -10.44 17.85
N TYR A 736 23.12 -10.45 18.13
CA TYR A 736 23.73 -9.67 19.19
C TYR A 736 23.47 -8.16 19.02
N HIS A 737 23.66 -7.63 17.81
CA HIS A 737 23.38 -6.22 17.51
C HIS A 737 21.92 -5.86 17.76
N GLN A 738 20.98 -6.70 17.31
CA GLN A 738 19.55 -6.45 17.51
C GLN A 738 19.16 -6.55 19.00
N GLN A 739 19.72 -7.51 19.74
CA GLN A 739 19.52 -7.63 21.19
C GLN A 739 20.02 -6.39 21.93
N LEU A 740 21.15 -5.81 21.53
CA LEU A 740 21.64 -4.54 22.11
C LEU A 740 20.63 -3.40 21.93
N ARG A 741 19.97 -3.32 20.76
CA ARG A 741 18.93 -2.32 20.48
C ARG A 741 17.63 -2.57 21.24
N LEU A 742 17.38 -3.83 21.63
CA LEU A 742 16.20 -4.22 22.40
C LEU A 742 16.34 -4.00 23.90
N LYS A 743 17.56 -3.91 24.46
CA LYS A 743 17.80 -3.79 25.92
C LYS A 743 16.90 -2.76 26.63
N ARG A 744 16.78 -1.56 26.06
CA ARG A 744 15.95 -0.47 26.65
C ARG A 744 14.44 -0.72 26.53
N VAL A 745 14.02 -1.47 25.52
CA VAL A 745 12.61 -1.89 25.37
C VAL A 745 12.31 -2.98 26.39
N VAL A 746 13.21 -3.95 26.53
CA VAL A 746 13.10 -5.11 27.43
C VAL A 746 13.07 -4.70 28.90
N ALA A 747 13.86 -3.70 29.31
CA ALA A 747 13.88 -3.22 30.69
C ALA A 747 12.49 -2.83 31.25
N ARG A 748 11.53 -2.49 30.37
CA ARG A 748 10.15 -2.16 30.77
C ARG A 748 9.34 -3.38 31.22
N PHE A 749 9.82 -4.58 30.91
CA PHE A 749 9.16 -5.83 31.22
C PHE A 749 9.81 -6.55 32.42
N GLU A 750 10.90 -6.04 32.98
CA GLU A 750 11.74 -6.73 33.98
C GLU A 750 10.94 -7.23 35.19
N GLU A 751 10.14 -6.36 35.82
CA GLU A 751 9.28 -6.74 36.95
C GLU A 751 8.29 -7.87 36.59
N TYR A 752 7.73 -7.85 35.38
CA TYR A 752 6.79 -8.86 34.91
C TYR A 752 7.50 -10.15 34.49
N ASP A 753 8.70 -10.04 33.91
CA ASP A 753 9.55 -11.16 33.52
C ASP A 753 9.96 -11.92 34.80
N GLU A 754 10.26 -11.22 35.90
CA GLU A 754 10.52 -11.80 37.23
C GLU A 754 9.29 -12.50 37.83
N GLN A 755 8.10 -11.90 37.72
CA GLN A 755 6.86 -12.52 38.19
C GLN A 755 6.55 -13.83 37.43
N ALA A 756 6.70 -13.81 36.11
CA ALA A 756 6.50 -14.97 35.26
C ALA A 756 7.54 -16.07 35.53
N GLU A 757 8.82 -15.69 35.68
CA GLU A 757 9.89 -16.62 36.06
C GLU A 757 9.60 -17.27 37.41
N ALA A 758 9.25 -16.49 38.44
CA ALA A 758 9.01 -17.03 39.76
C ALA A 758 7.78 -17.96 39.81
N ALA A 759 6.78 -17.73 38.94
CA ALA A 759 5.66 -18.65 38.73
C ALA A 759 6.13 -19.95 38.06
N LEU A 760 6.96 -19.86 37.02
CA LEU A 760 7.52 -21.01 36.32
C LEU A 760 8.45 -21.85 37.21
N ASP A 761 9.31 -21.20 37.99
CA ASP A 761 10.22 -21.87 38.92
C ASP A 761 9.44 -22.60 40.01
N TRP A 762 8.32 -22.04 40.51
CA TRP A 762 7.44 -22.75 41.43
C TRP A 762 6.81 -24.00 40.80
N LEU A 763 6.34 -23.89 39.54
CA LEU A 763 5.78 -25.01 38.78
C LEU A 763 6.83 -26.12 38.52
N LEU A 764 8.09 -25.73 38.33
CA LEU A 764 9.22 -26.64 38.11
C LEU A 764 9.83 -27.19 39.42
N GLY A 765 9.73 -26.48 40.53
CA GLY A 765 10.36 -26.81 41.82
C GLY A 765 9.57 -27.76 42.72
N GLY A 766 8.32 -28.10 42.39
CA GLY A 766 7.46 -28.95 43.23
C GLY A 766 7.82 -30.44 43.30
N ARG A 767 9.11 -30.80 43.43
CA ARG A 767 9.59 -32.18 43.66
C ARG A 767 10.59 -32.31 44.83
N ASP A 768 11.08 -31.21 45.39
CA ASP A 768 12.08 -31.23 46.47
C ASP A 768 11.50 -30.80 47.83
N ALA A 769 10.21 -31.00 48.06
CA ALA A 769 9.57 -30.87 49.37
C ALA A 769 8.78 -32.14 49.74
#